data_AF-A0A942DT05-F1
#
_entry.id   AF-A0A942DT05-F1
#
_cell.length_a   1.000
_cell.length_b   1.000
_cell.length_c   1.000
_cell.angle_alpha   90.00
_cell.angle_beta   90.00
_cell.angle_gamma   90.00
#
_symmetry.space_group_name_H-M   'P 1'
#
loop_
_entity.id
_entity.type
_entity.pdbx_description
1 polymer ?
#
loop_
_entity_poly.entity_id
_entity_poly.type
_entity_poly.pdbx_seq_one_letter_code
_entity_poly.pdbx_strand_id
1 'polypeptide(L)'
;MNMYYVRYSLQSIALTFLFFIQTNYCAVVISSLKIPLGPTFFNMATGALSCGATESGLGEQSLMRSPSAGAQLLPAAPREVTLNTIANSVNPLFDQEITHLSGMITPDSFGRPGVERILAVTAQKPSALVMIDMAANQTGTFLRSIDALCDATGKPSAGIVALEGTQGLQNGVFAAVKPEKGLFGEQGSGIALVSFGSVEMERHKKKSTEWHFNQIPLGHTPKLISAQPIDVTTKAAAIGNHLAHVGQTVALHWNGTLQRLFVGLDVTAGNEQSDGACALLVGKMVTHTCSESETAPSYTHQSLDLEPCITHTAVVNTSSTIIATRGAGSRVTIHKITSFKTSTDLWYVVVVGGCADGQMTQQTVTALPLNVDGQQIGTIAAIEQEPETFFGPKENPTFRGRAMRKKTETAEQASLNNNRCVQVGAGPLLAGPITTIFAEHDAIFAVVGGEQPDAGVYHSQALFDGKGIIKGWTAWRQVYQSDDAYLQAAFYDNLGGSFTLLSRSQNPDERAILKKTVWGSGDPKRHAGLVSFLRDTYTKDTTGIRAHTDIHVGMPGFAHQSCMVVGGYQAMTIAIMAERDEMGVVRPILSDALKKDAACLVHYSGGTVASLGTIEAITSAATDTQAWLFAGGSGGLAVYADADGAGWDPCLPIERADLLKKIFIPFGSYTFVRRLVHDGDYLYVLTDKSLDRIDLTRSCFKPNNLHIEKTTLAERAQFSLLHQFGCFTDVIVSDKIAFLATSRGLYRTGDHRDIRFAHSSAEVAWTAVELGGDEYAIVHLDAASTTGLAIDVARYGGGNLYVIQGYPGRNDGTIKRFSVGDVAATSINEQIITIVPD
;
A
#
# COMPACT_ATOMS: atom_id res chain seq x y z
N MET A 1 7.32 5.14 35.87
CA MET A 1 6.88 4.61 34.57
C MET A 1 7.04 5.75 33.58
N ASN A 2 8.19 5.82 32.92
CA ASN A 2 8.63 6.99 32.14
C ASN A 2 7.91 6.99 30.78
N MET A 3 6.84 7.79 30.67
CA MET A 3 6.29 8.21 29.38
C MET A 3 7.32 9.11 28.69
N TYR A 4 7.94 8.60 27.63
CA TYR A 4 8.73 9.44 26.73
C TYR A 4 7.77 10.33 25.93
N TYR A 5 7.56 11.55 26.42
CA TYR A 5 7.08 12.66 25.59
C TYR A 5 8.20 13.01 24.62
N VAL A 6 8.10 12.55 23.37
CA VAL A 6 8.98 13.03 22.31
C VAL A 6 8.42 14.37 21.84
N ARG A 7 8.95 15.46 22.42
CA ARG A 7 8.74 16.83 21.93
C ARG A 7 9.53 17.01 20.65
N TYR A 8 8.86 17.06 19.51
CA TYR A 8 9.47 17.61 18.30
C TYR A 8 9.11 19.09 18.17
N SER A 9 10.09 19.93 17.84
CA SER A 9 9.83 21.36 17.57
C SER A 9 9.21 21.51 16.18
N LEU A 10 8.00 22.09 16.12
CA LEU A 10 7.26 22.30 14.88
C LEU A 10 7.91 23.27 13.88
N GLN A 11 8.99 23.97 14.24
CA GLN A 11 9.69 24.84 13.27
C GLN A 11 10.43 24.08 12.17
N SER A 12 10.67 22.77 12.34
CA SER A 12 11.33 21.93 11.32
C SER A 12 10.41 20.84 10.73
N ILE A 13 9.19 20.67 11.26
CA ILE A 13 8.24 19.63 10.83
C ILE A 13 7.13 20.18 9.93
N ALA A 14 6.79 21.47 10.04
CA ALA A 14 5.77 22.11 9.21
C ALA A 14 6.16 22.28 7.73
N LEU A 15 7.40 21.94 7.34
CA LEU A 15 7.86 21.98 5.94
C LEU A 15 8.01 20.59 5.29
N THR A 16 7.79 19.50 6.04
CA THR A 16 8.07 18.13 5.57
C THR A 16 6.79 17.31 5.35
N PHE A 17 5.59 17.90 5.58
CA PHE A 17 4.30 17.22 5.40
C PHE A 17 3.43 17.78 4.26
N LEU A 18 3.95 18.72 3.46
CA LEU A 18 3.37 19.08 2.17
C LEU A 18 4.46 18.92 1.11
N PHE A 19 4.10 18.44 -0.07
CA PHE A 19 4.94 18.01 -1.20
C PHE A 19 5.22 16.50 -1.28
N PHE A 20 4.15 15.70 -1.45
CA PHE A 20 4.27 14.50 -2.30
C PHE A 20 4.41 14.96 -3.74
N ILE A 21 5.63 15.25 -4.17
CA ILE A 21 5.93 15.26 -5.59
C ILE A 21 5.92 13.79 -6.00
N GLN A 22 4.96 13.37 -6.83
CA GLN A 22 4.97 12.03 -7.46
C GLN A 22 6.14 11.83 -8.44
N THR A 23 7.13 12.73 -8.50
CA THR A 23 8.17 12.77 -9.53
C THR A 23 9.58 13.12 -9.06
N ASN A 24 9.84 13.40 -7.76
CA ASN A 24 11.20 13.77 -7.29
C ASN A 24 11.94 12.69 -6.49
N TYR A 25 11.66 11.43 -6.79
CA TYR A 25 12.53 10.33 -6.39
C TYR A 25 13.48 9.99 -7.52
N CYS A 26 14.78 10.18 -7.30
CA CYS A 26 15.77 9.51 -8.13
C CYS A 26 16.11 8.19 -7.45
N ALA A 27 15.91 7.07 -8.14
CA ALA A 27 16.49 5.81 -7.72
C ALA A 27 18.00 5.89 -7.97
N VAL A 28 18.78 5.99 -6.91
CA VAL A 28 20.25 5.97 -7.00
C VAL A 28 20.68 4.52 -6.89
N VAL A 29 21.49 4.06 -7.85
CA VAL A 29 22.20 2.78 -7.75
C VAL A 29 23.15 2.90 -6.58
N ILE A 30 22.88 2.14 -5.52
CA ILE A 30 23.78 2.12 -4.37
C ILE A 30 24.81 1.00 -4.51
N SER A 31 24.40 -0.11 -5.13
CA SER A 31 25.27 -1.26 -5.39
C SER A 31 24.82 -2.01 -6.64
N SER A 32 25.77 -2.40 -7.47
CA SER A 32 25.57 -3.28 -8.62
C SER A 32 26.44 -4.52 -8.46
N LEU A 33 25.86 -5.71 -8.64
CA LEU A 33 26.56 -6.98 -8.52
C LEU A 33 26.27 -7.90 -9.70
N LYS A 34 27.24 -8.77 -9.98
CA LYS A 34 27.18 -9.76 -11.06
C LYS A 34 26.58 -11.09 -10.60
N ILE A 35 25.41 -11.09 -9.97
CA ILE A 35 24.72 -12.35 -9.62
C ILE A 35 23.30 -12.45 -10.19
N PRO A 36 22.91 -13.58 -10.82
CA PRO A 36 21.54 -13.76 -11.29
C PRO A 36 20.62 -13.93 -10.08
N LEU A 37 19.74 -12.95 -9.89
CA LEU A 37 18.88 -12.84 -8.71
C LEU A 37 17.81 -13.91 -8.66
N GLY A 38 17.71 -14.57 -7.50
CA GLY A 38 16.71 -15.55 -7.14
C GLY A 38 15.76 -15.06 -6.06
N PRO A 39 15.33 -15.92 -5.13
CA PRO A 39 14.34 -15.54 -4.12
C PRO A 39 14.86 -14.41 -3.23
N THR A 40 13.95 -13.54 -2.81
CA THR A 40 14.25 -12.35 -2.01
C THR A 40 13.45 -12.36 -0.72
N PHE A 41 14.04 -11.84 0.35
CA PHE A 41 13.39 -11.66 1.64
C PHE A 41 13.73 -10.29 2.19
N PHE A 42 12.73 -9.55 2.65
CA PHE A 42 12.93 -8.29 3.36
C PHE A 42 12.33 -8.38 4.75
N ASN A 43 13.14 -7.97 5.71
CA ASN A 43 12.73 -7.89 7.08
C ASN A 43 12.32 -6.45 7.40
N MET A 44 11.02 -6.20 7.53
CA MET A 44 10.52 -4.86 7.86
C MET A 44 10.99 -4.37 9.24
N ALA A 45 11.21 -5.28 10.20
CA ALA A 45 11.63 -4.91 11.55
C ALA A 45 13.11 -4.50 11.60
N THR A 46 13.97 -5.12 10.78
CA THR A 46 15.41 -4.81 10.73
C THR A 46 15.80 -4.02 9.50
N GLY A 47 14.87 -3.66 8.60
CA GLY A 47 15.12 -2.98 7.33
C GLY A 47 16.12 -3.70 6.41
N ALA A 48 16.39 -4.98 6.64
CA ALA A 48 17.40 -5.75 5.93
C ALA A 48 16.80 -6.47 4.72
N LEU A 49 17.57 -6.51 3.63
CA LEU A 49 17.23 -7.24 2.41
C LEU A 49 18.20 -8.40 2.23
N SER A 50 17.68 -9.58 1.96
CA SER A 50 18.45 -10.76 1.58
C SER A 50 18.00 -11.25 0.21
N CYS A 51 18.95 -11.74 -0.60
CA CYS A 51 18.66 -12.33 -1.90
C CYS A 51 19.57 -13.54 -2.15
N GLY A 52 18.99 -14.59 -2.72
CA GLY A 52 19.71 -15.78 -3.15
C GLY A 52 20.05 -15.73 -4.64
N ALA A 53 20.98 -16.56 -5.09
CA ALA A 53 21.32 -16.72 -6.50
C ALA A 53 20.44 -17.79 -7.19
N THR A 54 20.18 -17.63 -8.48
CA THR A 54 19.46 -18.62 -9.33
C THR A 54 20.35 -19.64 -10.01
N GLU A 55 21.66 -19.59 -9.78
CA GLU A 55 22.59 -20.57 -10.33
C GLU A 55 23.73 -20.85 -9.32
N SER A 56 24.31 -22.04 -9.44
CA SER A 56 25.59 -22.38 -8.79
C SER A 56 26.78 -21.73 -9.51
N GLY A 57 27.96 -21.67 -8.89
CA GLY A 57 29.19 -21.17 -9.53
C GLY A 57 29.61 -19.75 -9.12
N LEU A 58 28.93 -19.15 -8.14
CA LEU A 58 29.12 -17.77 -7.67
C LEU A 58 29.88 -17.67 -6.33
N GLY A 59 30.36 -18.79 -5.80
CA GLY A 59 31.09 -18.86 -4.53
C GLY A 59 30.31 -18.26 -3.36
N GLU A 60 30.87 -17.25 -2.70
CA GLU A 60 30.27 -16.65 -1.50
C GLU A 60 29.03 -15.79 -1.79
N GLN A 61 28.80 -15.46 -3.07
CA GLN A 61 27.70 -14.61 -3.51
C GLN A 61 26.41 -15.38 -3.79
N SER A 62 26.38 -16.69 -3.53
CA SER A 62 25.17 -17.51 -3.61
C SER A 62 24.05 -17.00 -2.70
N LEU A 63 24.40 -16.33 -1.60
CA LEU A 63 23.50 -15.58 -0.76
C LEU A 63 24.12 -14.23 -0.43
N MET A 64 23.34 -13.16 -0.53
CA MET A 64 23.78 -11.81 -0.19
C MET A 64 22.77 -11.12 0.72
N ARG A 65 23.29 -10.19 1.53
CA ARG A 65 22.51 -9.42 2.50
C ARG A 65 22.90 -7.95 2.47
N SER A 66 21.90 -7.08 2.48
CA SER A 66 22.04 -5.65 2.78
C SER A 66 21.44 -5.37 4.16
N PRO A 67 22.22 -4.92 5.15
CA PRO A 67 21.69 -4.54 6.47
C PRO A 67 20.85 -3.25 6.39
N SER A 68 20.02 -2.94 7.40
CA SER A 68 19.36 -1.63 7.51
C SER A 68 20.38 -0.50 7.33
N ALA A 69 20.11 0.40 6.39
CA ALA A 69 20.97 1.53 6.01
C ALA A 69 22.31 1.16 5.31
N GLY A 70 22.56 -0.13 5.04
CA GLY A 70 23.71 -0.58 4.28
C GLY A 70 23.60 -0.16 2.81
N ALA A 71 24.64 0.51 2.32
CA ALA A 71 24.72 0.93 0.91
C ALA A 71 25.12 -0.22 -0.04
N GLN A 72 25.38 -1.42 0.49
CA GLN A 72 25.98 -2.52 -0.25
C GLN A 72 25.31 -3.85 0.09
N LEU A 73 25.31 -4.74 -0.90
CA LEU A 73 25.02 -6.16 -0.71
C LEU A 73 26.33 -6.86 -0.34
N LEU A 74 26.32 -7.52 0.82
CA LEU A 74 27.47 -8.25 1.34
C LEU A 74 27.26 -9.75 1.15
N PRO A 75 28.29 -10.51 0.72
CA PRO A 75 28.23 -11.97 0.70
C PRO A 75 27.88 -12.52 2.09
N ALA A 76 26.95 -13.47 2.12
CA ALA A 76 26.46 -14.10 3.35
C ALA A 76 26.68 -15.62 3.37
N ALA A 77 27.35 -16.18 2.35
CA ALA A 77 27.65 -17.60 2.25
C ALA A 77 29.17 -17.87 2.15
N PRO A 78 29.99 -17.53 3.16
CA PRO A 78 31.44 -17.80 3.11
C PRO A 78 31.71 -19.30 2.97
N ARG A 79 32.85 -19.68 2.40
CA ARG A 79 33.19 -21.10 2.14
C ARG A 79 33.19 -21.98 3.39
N GLU A 80 33.70 -21.44 4.50
CA GLU A 80 33.82 -22.15 5.78
C GLU A 80 32.97 -21.48 6.85
N VAL A 81 32.25 -22.30 7.62
CA VAL A 81 31.32 -21.87 8.66
C VAL A 81 31.38 -22.83 9.85
N THR A 82 30.80 -22.41 10.97
CA THR A 82 30.46 -23.36 12.03
C THR A 82 29.08 -23.95 11.72
N LEU A 83 29.05 -25.19 11.20
CA LEU A 83 27.81 -25.90 10.84
C LEU A 83 27.43 -26.87 11.96
N ASN A 84 26.23 -26.72 12.53
CA ASN A 84 25.73 -27.63 13.57
C ASN A 84 26.75 -27.86 14.71
N THR A 85 27.39 -26.79 15.19
CA THR A 85 28.49 -26.77 16.21
C THR A 85 29.87 -27.23 15.74
N ILE A 86 30.00 -27.73 14.51
CA ILE A 86 31.27 -28.18 13.94
C ILE A 86 31.93 -27.01 13.21
N ALA A 87 33.03 -26.49 13.77
CA ALA A 87 33.82 -25.41 13.17
C ALA A 87 34.48 -25.83 11.84
N ASN A 88 34.76 -24.86 10.97
CA ASN A 88 35.44 -25.03 9.68
C ASN A 88 34.77 -26.07 8.76
N SER A 89 33.44 -26.17 8.84
CA SER A 89 32.64 -27.00 7.95
C SER A 89 32.39 -26.26 6.63
N VAL A 90 32.28 -27.00 5.53
CA VAL A 90 31.87 -26.42 4.24
C VAL A 90 30.46 -25.88 4.37
N ASN A 91 30.26 -24.62 3.99
CA ASN A 91 28.96 -23.99 4.02
C ASN A 91 28.03 -24.64 2.97
N PRO A 92 26.89 -25.21 3.37
CA PRO A 92 25.95 -25.84 2.44
C PRO A 92 25.29 -24.85 1.46
N LEU A 93 25.44 -23.55 1.69
CA LEU A 93 24.95 -22.50 0.79
C LEU A 93 26.04 -22.00 -0.16
N PHE A 94 27.32 -22.25 0.12
CA PHE A 94 28.42 -21.76 -0.72
C PHE A 94 28.31 -22.36 -2.12
N ASP A 95 28.36 -21.49 -3.12
CA ASP A 95 28.36 -21.87 -4.54
C ASP A 95 27.08 -22.60 -5.01
N GLN A 96 25.97 -22.45 -4.29
CA GLN A 96 24.69 -23.12 -4.60
C GLN A 96 23.65 -22.17 -5.22
N GLU A 97 22.70 -22.77 -5.96
CA GLU A 97 21.44 -22.11 -6.35
C GLU A 97 20.48 -22.14 -5.15
N ILE A 98 19.89 -20.98 -4.82
CA ILE A 98 18.91 -20.82 -3.75
C ILE A 98 17.51 -20.82 -4.35
N THR A 99 16.68 -21.77 -3.94
CA THR A 99 15.30 -21.92 -4.46
C THR A 99 14.26 -21.22 -3.59
N HIS A 100 14.48 -21.18 -2.27
CA HIS A 100 13.60 -20.49 -1.32
C HIS A 100 14.41 -19.69 -0.30
N LEU A 101 13.86 -18.54 0.09
CA LEU A 101 14.45 -17.64 1.07
C LEU A 101 13.35 -17.05 1.96
N SER A 102 13.60 -17.01 3.26
CA SER A 102 12.70 -16.43 4.26
C SER A 102 13.52 -15.95 5.46
N GLY A 103 12.89 -15.35 6.46
CA GLY A 103 13.58 -14.96 7.69
C GLY A 103 12.71 -15.07 8.93
N MET A 104 13.38 -15.28 10.05
CA MET A 104 12.79 -15.44 11.37
C MET A 104 13.35 -14.37 12.31
N ILE A 105 12.49 -13.85 13.20
CA ILE A 105 12.91 -12.92 14.26
C ILE A 105 12.56 -13.56 15.59
N THR A 106 13.58 -13.77 16.43
CA THR A 106 13.39 -14.32 17.77
C THR A 106 13.27 -13.22 18.81
N PRO A 107 12.46 -13.39 19.88
CA PRO A 107 12.33 -12.44 20.96
C PRO A 107 13.58 -12.36 21.85
N ASP A 108 13.59 -11.35 22.73
CA ASP A 108 14.73 -10.89 23.54
C ASP A 108 15.38 -11.97 24.43
N SER A 109 14.68 -13.06 24.72
CA SER A 109 15.14 -14.18 25.55
C SER A 109 16.35 -14.93 24.99
N PHE A 110 16.76 -14.67 23.75
CA PHE A 110 17.90 -15.33 23.09
C PHE A 110 19.19 -14.50 23.10
N GLY A 111 19.33 -13.61 24.10
CA GLY A 111 20.57 -12.89 24.40
C GLY A 111 20.79 -11.60 23.62
N ARG A 112 19.96 -11.32 22.60
CA ARG A 112 19.87 -10.03 21.88
C ARG A 112 18.46 -9.81 21.33
N PRO A 113 17.83 -8.65 21.60
CA PRO A 113 16.57 -8.26 20.97
C PRO A 113 16.69 -8.23 19.44
N GLY A 114 15.68 -8.76 18.74
CA GLY A 114 15.48 -8.50 17.32
C GLY A 114 16.52 -9.08 16.36
N VAL A 115 17.16 -10.20 16.70
CA VAL A 115 18.12 -10.83 15.78
C VAL A 115 17.37 -11.51 14.63
N GLU A 116 17.63 -11.00 13.42
CA GLU A 116 17.25 -11.63 12.17
C GLU A 116 18.05 -12.91 11.91
N ARG A 117 17.35 -13.97 11.51
CA ARG A 117 17.95 -15.20 11.00
C ARG A 117 17.42 -15.49 9.61
N ILE A 118 18.33 -15.79 8.69
CA ILE A 118 17.98 -16.07 7.30
C ILE A 118 17.78 -17.57 7.15
N LEU A 119 16.73 -17.96 6.42
CA LEU A 119 16.35 -19.33 6.14
C LEU A 119 16.47 -19.57 4.63
N ALA A 120 17.19 -20.61 4.23
CA ALA A 120 17.45 -20.89 2.82
C ALA A 120 17.30 -22.39 2.49
N VAL A 121 16.87 -22.65 1.26
CA VAL A 121 16.81 -23.97 0.63
C VAL A 121 17.58 -23.92 -0.68
N THR A 122 18.33 -24.98 -1.01
CA THR A 122 19.13 -25.05 -2.24
C THR A 122 18.54 -26.03 -3.25
N ALA A 123 18.83 -25.82 -4.54
CA ALA A 123 18.38 -26.72 -5.60
C ALA A 123 18.97 -28.14 -5.48
N GLN A 124 20.21 -28.25 -4.98
CA GLN A 124 20.93 -29.51 -4.82
C GLN A 124 20.42 -30.34 -3.63
N LYS A 125 19.89 -29.67 -2.59
CA LYS A 125 19.29 -30.30 -1.42
C LYS A 125 17.89 -29.72 -1.19
N PRO A 126 16.91 -30.04 -2.05
CA PRO A 126 15.59 -29.40 -2.03
C PRO A 126 14.79 -29.68 -0.75
N SER A 127 15.14 -30.72 0.01
CA SER A 127 14.52 -31.09 1.28
C SER A 127 15.24 -30.53 2.51
N ALA A 128 16.44 -29.96 2.34
CA ALA A 128 17.24 -29.45 3.44
C ALA A 128 16.85 -28.02 3.78
N LEU A 129 16.85 -27.70 5.07
CA LEU A 129 16.63 -26.35 5.54
C LEU A 129 17.88 -25.85 6.26
N VAL A 130 18.42 -24.73 5.80
CA VAL A 130 19.59 -24.08 6.39
C VAL A 130 19.17 -22.76 7.01
N MET A 131 19.59 -22.53 8.26
CA MET A 131 19.43 -21.27 8.97
C MET A 131 20.79 -20.63 9.23
N ILE A 132 20.93 -19.37 8.86
CA ILE A 132 22.09 -18.54 9.21
C ILE A 132 21.76 -17.78 10.50
N ASP A 133 22.52 -18.06 11.55
CA ASP A 133 22.38 -17.38 12.84
C ASP A 133 23.33 -16.18 12.91
N MET A 134 22.76 -14.98 12.72
CA MET A 134 23.49 -13.71 12.75
C MET A 134 23.69 -13.16 14.18
N ALA A 135 23.22 -13.86 15.23
CA ALA A 135 23.34 -13.41 16.62
C ALA A 135 24.79 -13.44 17.13
N ALA A 136 25.63 -14.28 16.54
CA ALA A 136 26.95 -14.58 17.06
C ALA A 136 27.98 -13.52 16.64
N ASN A 137 28.23 -12.53 17.49
CA ASN A 137 29.41 -11.64 17.43
C ASN A 137 30.77 -12.38 17.61
N GLN A 138 30.85 -13.68 17.34
CA GLN A 138 32.05 -14.48 17.52
C GLN A 138 32.69 -14.78 16.17
N THR A 139 33.55 -13.89 15.65
CA THR A 139 34.57 -14.13 14.60
C THR A 139 34.29 -15.15 13.48
N GLY A 140 33.03 -15.39 13.08
CA GLY A 140 32.64 -16.46 12.15
C GLY A 140 31.12 -16.56 11.96
N THR A 141 30.71 -17.18 10.85
CA THR A 141 29.29 -17.37 10.49
C THR A 141 28.80 -18.71 11.04
N PHE A 142 27.67 -18.71 11.76
CA PHE A 142 27.09 -19.92 12.37
C PHE A 142 25.88 -20.37 11.58
N LEU A 143 25.91 -21.62 11.12
CA LEU A 143 24.80 -22.24 10.42
C LEU A 143 24.23 -23.40 11.22
N ARG A 144 22.91 -23.51 11.17
CA ARG A 144 22.16 -24.71 11.56
C ARG A 144 21.53 -25.30 10.31
N SER A 145 21.57 -26.62 10.18
CA SER A 145 20.99 -27.31 9.02
C SER A 145 20.27 -28.57 9.43
N ILE A 146 19.13 -28.81 8.80
CA ILE A 146 18.42 -30.08 8.82
C ILE A 146 18.58 -30.69 7.43
N ASP A 147 19.13 -31.91 7.34
CA ASP A 147 19.47 -32.54 6.05
C ASP A 147 18.24 -32.87 5.19
N ALA A 148 17.15 -33.27 5.83
CA ALA A 148 15.86 -33.47 5.17
C ALA A 148 14.71 -33.28 6.15
N LEU A 149 13.75 -32.42 5.80
CA LEU A 149 12.47 -32.37 6.50
C LEU A 149 11.65 -33.62 6.19
N CYS A 150 10.94 -34.11 7.19
CA CYS A 150 9.99 -35.21 7.07
C CYS A 150 8.63 -34.71 6.58
N ASP A 151 8.04 -35.47 5.68
CA ASP A 151 6.70 -35.31 5.12
C ASP A 151 5.60 -35.72 6.13
N ALA A 152 4.34 -35.71 5.72
CA ALA A 152 3.21 -36.03 6.60
C ALA A 152 3.15 -37.51 7.01
N THR A 153 3.87 -38.39 6.31
CA THR A 153 4.02 -39.81 6.68
C THR A 153 5.22 -40.07 7.59
N GLY A 154 6.00 -39.02 7.90
CA GLY A 154 7.22 -39.10 8.70
C GLY A 154 8.45 -39.59 7.91
N LYS A 155 8.39 -39.56 6.59
CA LYS A 155 9.51 -39.94 5.71
C LYS A 155 10.23 -38.70 5.17
N PRO A 156 11.51 -38.76 4.78
CA PRO A 156 12.20 -37.63 4.17
C PRO A 156 11.45 -37.11 2.93
N SER A 157 11.13 -35.82 2.90
CA SER A 157 10.44 -35.17 1.81
C SER A 157 11.31 -35.10 0.55
N ALA A 158 10.68 -35.16 -0.63
CA ALA A 158 11.34 -34.89 -1.91
C ALA A 158 11.72 -33.41 -2.11
N GLY A 159 11.16 -32.48 -1.32
CA GLY A 159 11.54 -31.08 -1.38
C GLY A 159 10.56 -30.11 -0.73
N ILE A 160 11.03 -28.89 -0.48
CA ILE A 160 10.24 -27.77 0.04
C ILE A 160 9.68 -26.97 -1.16
N VAL A 161 8.44 -26.49 -1.07
CA VAL A 161 7.78 -25.65 -2.10
C VAL A 161 7.46 -24.23 -1.63
N ALA A 162 7.39 -24.01 -0.31
CA ALA A 162 7.21 -22.68 0.29
C ALA A 162 7.81 -22.66 1.70
N LEU A 163 8.21 -21.47 2.15
CA LEU A 163 8.94 -21.27 3.40
C LEU A 163 8.52 -19.97 4.08
N GLU A 164 8.18 -20.03 5.36
CA GLU A 164 7.84 -18.86 6.16
C GLU A 164 8.42 -18.96 7.57
N GLY A 165 9.17 -17.94 7.99
CA GLY A 165 9.75 -17.84 9.33
C GLY A 165 8.80 -17.12 10.29
N THR A 166 8.80 -17.53 11.56
CA THR A 166 7.98 -16.86 12.57
C THR A 166 8.59 -15.52 13.00
N GLN A 167 7.70 -14.65 13.47
CA GLN A 167 8.06 -13.39 14.11
C GLN A 167 7.31 -13.27 15.44
N GLY A 168 7.94 -12.62 16.43
CA GLY A 168 7.34 -12.35 17.73
C GLY A 168 7.58 -13.47 18.75
N LEU A 169 6.53 -14.00 19.37
CA LEU A 169 6.64 -14.93 20.51
C LEU A 169 7.00 -16.37 20.14
N GLN A 170 6.90 -16.73 18.85
CA GLN A 170 7.25 -18.07 18.36
C GLN A 170 8.60 -18.07 17.66
N ASN A 171 9.33 -19.17 17.82
CA ASN A 171 10.65 -19.39 17.25
C ASN A 171 10.61 -20.64 16.39
N GLY A 172 10.19 -20.48 15.15
CA GLY A 172 10.12 -21.58 14.23
C GLY A 172 9.98 -21.17 12.78
N VAL A 173 9.82 -22.19 11.96
CA VAL A 173 9.73 -22.08 10.52
C VAL A 173 8.65 -23.04 10.05
N PHE A 174 7.75 -22.53 9.22
CA PHE A 174 6.79 -23.34 8.49
C PHE A 174 7.34 -23.61 7.09
N ALA A 175 7.39 -24.87 6.70
CA ALA A 175 7.83 -25.29 5.37
C ALA A 175 6.77 -26.19 4.73
N ALA A 176 6.28 -25.81 3.55
CA ALA A 176 5.44 -26.69 2.76
C ALA A 176 6.30 -27.74 2.07
N VAL A 177 6.10 -29.01 2.39
CA VAL A 177 6.94 -30.13 1.99
C VAL A 177 6.18 -31.11 1.09
N LYS A 178 6.85 -31.57 0.03
CA LYS A 178 6.41 -32.65 -0.86
C LYS A 178 6.38 -33.99 -0.12
N PRO A 179 5.69 -35.02 -0.66
CA PRO A 179 5.84 -36.38 -0.15
C PRO A 179 7.25 -36.90 -0.45
N GLU A 180 7.63 -38.05 0.12
CA GLU A 180 8.89 -38.76 -0.18
C GLU A 180 9.11 -38.93 -1.69
N LYS A 181 8.05 -39.15 -2.45
CA LYS A 181 8.04 -39.22 -3.92
C LYS A 181 6.78 -38.55 -4.44
N GLY A 182 6.92 -37.71 -5.45
CA GLY A 182 5.80 -37.05 -6.10
C GLY A 182 5.82 -35.54 -5.99
N LEU A 183 4.65 -34.94 -6.19
CA LEU A 183 4.45 -33.51 -6.19
C LEU A 183 3.72 -33.06 -4.91
N PHE A 184 3.86 -31.78 -4.54
CA PHE A 184 3.10 -31.25 -3.42
C PHE A 184 1.59 -31.39 -3.68
N GLY A 185 0.80 -31.66 -2.64
CA GLY A 185 -0.64 -31.88 -2.78
C GLY A 185 -1.04 -33.34 -3.01
N GLU A 186 -0.09 -34.21 -3.36
CA GLU A 186 -0.27 -35.66 -3.32
C GLU A 186 -0.17 -36.19 -1.88
N GLN A 187 -0.73 -37.39 -1.65
CA GLN A 187 -0.77 -38.02 -0.33
C GLN A 187 0.62 -38.06 0.32
N GLY A 188 0.72 -37.56 1.54
CA GLY A 188 1.98 -37.44 2.28
C GLY A 188 2.61 -36.04 2.24
N SER A 189 2.11 -35.13 1.40
CA SER A 189 2.47 -33.70 1.46
C SER A 189 1.98 -33.03 2.75
N GLY A 190 2.62 -31.94 3.15
CA GLY A 190 2.19 -31.22 4.35
C GLY A 190 2.95 -29.95 4.69
N ILE A 191 2.65 -29.37 5.86
CA ILE A 191 3.40 -28.26 6.46
C ILE A 191 4.23 -28.80 7.61
N ALA A 192 5.55 -28.79 7.45
CA ALA A 192 6.50 -29.09 8.52
C ALA A 192 6.70 -27.85 9.39
N LEU A 193 6.80 -28.04 10.71
CA LEU A 193 7.23 -27.01 11.65
C LEU A 193 8.62 -27.36 12.16
N VAL A 194 9.54 -26.42 11.99
CA VAL A 194 10.88 -26.47 12.57
C VAL A 194 10.91 -25.51 13.74
N SER A 195 11.38 -25.99 14.89
CA SER A 195 11.55 -25.15 16.09
C SER A 195 13.01 -24.75 16.23
N PHE A 196 13.22 -23.50 16.62
CA PHE A 196 14.52 -22.99 17.04
C PHE A 196 14.47 -22.60 18.51
N GLY A 197 15.35 -23.17 19.31
CA GLY A 197 15.38 -22.87 20.74
C GLY A 197 16.65 -23.36 21.39
N SER A 198 16.77 -23.08 22.68
CA SER A 198 17.87 -23.58 23.51
C SER A 198 17.38 -24.53 24.58
N VAL A 199 18.20 -25.52 24.90
CA VAL A 199 17.98 -26.47 25.99
C VAL A 199 19.15 -26.34 26.96
N GLU A 200 18.84 -26.09 28.24
CA GLU A 200 19.85 -26.21 29.29
C GLU A 200 20.12 -27.70 29.54
N MET A 201 21.33 -28.13 29.23
CA MET A 201 21.83 -29.44 29.62
C MET A 201 22.74 -29.30 30.83
N GLU A 202 22.53 -30.14 31.84
CA GLU A 202 23.48 -30.29 32.94
C GLU A 202 24.30 -31.56 32.73
N ARG A 203 25.55 -31.41 32.26
CA ARG A 203 26.53 -32.51 32.19
C ARG A 203 27.59 -32.29 33.26
N HIS A 204 27.73 -33.25 34.18
CA HIS A 204 28.74 -33.22 35.26
C HIS A 204 28.74 -31.93 36.10
N LYS A 205 27.56 -31.44 36.54
CA LYS A 205 27.39 -30.18 37.30
C LYS A 205 27.82 -28.90 36.56
N LYS A 206 28.08 -28.98 35.24
CA LYS A 206 28.22 -27.81 34.38
C LYS A 206 26.94 -27.66 33.58
N LYS A 207 26.27 -26.51 33.75
CA LYS A 207 25.17 -26.09 32.88
C LYS A 207 25.77 -25.62 31.55
N SER A 208 25.34 -26.24 30.45
CA SER A 208 25.64 -25.81 29.10
C SER A 208 24.33 -25.62 28.34
N THR A 209 24.18 -24.49 27.66
CA THR A 209 23.05 -24.21 26.79
C THR A 209 23.36 -24.73 25.40
N GLU A 210 22.62 -25.73 24.94
CA GLU A 210 22.69 -26.21 23.55
C GLU A 210 21.54 -25.61 22.74
N TRP A 211 21.82 -25.25 21.48
CA TRP A 211 20.85 -24.67 20.58
C TRP A 211 20.38 -25.72 19.58
N HIS A 212 19.08 -25.91 19.49
CA HIS A 212 18.46 -26.89 18.60
C HIS A 212 17.71 -26.20 17.47
N PHE A 213 17.83 -26.78 16.29
CA PHE A 213 17.10 -26.40 15.08
C PHE A 213 16.62 -27.70 14.44
N ASN A 214 15.41 -28.13 14.80
CA ASN A 214 14.89 -29.45 14.47
C ASN A 214 13.43 -29.37 14.09
N GLN A 215 13.00 -30.22 13.15
CA GLN A 215 11.59 -30.43 12.91
C GLN A 215 10.94 -31.06 14.14
N ILE A 216 9.78 -30.54 14.52
CA ILE A 216 9.00 -31.09 15.61
C ILE A 216 7.90 -32.03 15.08
N PRO A 217 7.52 -33.08 15.82
CA PRO A 217 6.35 -33.89 15.50
C PRO A 217 5.07 -33.04 15.47
N LEU A 218 4.33 -33.03 14.36
CA LEU A 218 3.06 -32.30 14.21
C LEU A 218 1.80 -33.18 14.21
N GLY A 219 1.89 -34.43 14.67
CA GLY A 219 0.76 -35.37 14.69
C GLY A 219 0.26 -35.70 16.10
N HIS A 220 -0.89 -36.38 16.17
CA HIS A 220 -1.45 -36.95 17.41
C HIS A 220 -0.56 -38.06 18.01
N THR A 221 0.48 -38.48 17.28
CA THR A 221 1.44 -39.49 17.72
C THR A 221 2.75 -38.78 18.11
N PRO A 222 3.00 -38.52 19.40
CA PRO A 222 4.07 -37.63 19.87
C PRO A 222 5.51 -38.09 19.59
N LYS A 223 5.71 -39.24 18.94
CA LYS A 223 7.02 -39.83 18.65
C LYS A 223 7.44 -39.77 17.18
N LEU A 224 6.53 -39.45 16.25
CA LEU A 224 6.84 -39.43 14.81
C LEU A 224 7.01 -38.00 14.32
N ILE A 225 8.25 -37.60 14.02
CA ILE A 225 8.55 -36.34 13.33
C ILE A 225 7.85 -36.39 11.97
N SER A 226 6.86 -35.53 11.78
CA SER A 226 5.99 -35.53 10.59
C SER A 226 5.43 -34.13 10.36
N ALA A 227 5.07 -33.83 9.11
CA ALA A 227 4.38 -32.60 8.73
C ALA A 227 2.87 -32.71 8.98
N GLN A 228 2.20 -31.57 9.17
CA GLN A 228 0.74 -31.52 9.17
C GLN A 228 0.21 -31.77 7.76
N PRO A 229 -0.64 -32.80 7.51
CA PRO A 229 -1.05 -33.17 6.14
C PRO A 229 -1.74 -32.04 5.37
N ILE A 230 -1.27 -31.78 4.15
CA ILE A 230 -1.92 -30.95 3.13
C ILE A 230 -1.88 -31.72 1.81
N ASP A 231 -2.98 -32.39 1.50
CA ASP A 231 -3.17 -33.15 0.26
C ASP A 231 -4.66 -33.12 -0.16
N VAL A 232 -5.02 -33.87 -1.20
CA VAL A 232 -6.40 -33.96 -1.69
C VAL A 232 -7.44 -34.38 -0.65
N THR A 233 -7.02 -34.98 0.47
CA THR A 233 -7.88 -35.44 1.57
C THR A 233 -8.01 -34.42 2.72
N THR A 234 -7.35 -33.26 2.61
CA THR A 234 -7.35 -32.23 3.66
C THR A 234 -8.74 -31.62 3.85
N LYS A 235 -9.40 -32.02 4.95
CA LYS A 235 -10.76 -31.57 5.31
C LYS A 235 -10.91 -30.06 5.47
N ALA A 236 -9.85 -29.36 5.86
CA ALA A 236 -9.87 -27.91 5.99
C ALA A 236 -9.96 -27.20 4.63
N ALA A 237 -9.49 -27.83 3.55
CA ALA A 237 -9.56 -27.29 2.20
C ALA A 237 -10.73 -27.85 1.39
N ALA A 238 -11.24 -29.04 1.74
CA ALA A 238 -12.31 -29.73 1.03
C ALA A 238 -13.71 -29.38 1.57
N ILE A 239 -14.64 -29.01 0.69
CA ILE A 239 -16.06 -28.85 1.01
C ILE A 239 -16.82 -30.02 0.36
N GLY A 240 -17.46 -30.88 1.15
CA GLY A 240 -18.09 -32.09 0.62
C GLY A 240 -17.07 -33.23 0.51
N ASN A 241 -16.85 -33.75 -0.70
CA ASN A 241 -15.87 -34.81 -0.94
C ASN A 241 -14.42 -34.29 -1.01
N HIS A 242 -13.46 -35.20 -1.19
CA HIS A 242 -12.05 -34.87 -1.41
C HIS A 242 -11.84 -33.95 -2.62
N LEU A 243 -10.79 -33.15 -2.55
CA LEU A 243 -10.37 -32.29 -3.67
C LEU A 243 -9.97 -33.16 -4.87
N ALA A 244 -10.24 -32.67 -6.08
CA ALA A 244 -9.73 -33.31 -7.29
C ALA A 244 -8.23 -33.09 -7.45
N HIS A 245 -7.73 -31.93 -7.01
CA HIS A 245 -6.33 -31.55 -7.17
C HIS A 245 -5.91 -30.49 -6.14
N VAL A 246 -4.65 -30.58 -5.71
CA VAL A 246 -3.92 -29.54 -4.96
C VAL A 246 -2.64 -29.25 -5.75
N GLY A 247 -2.49 -28.01 -6.22
CA GLY A 247 -1.39 -27.57 -7.07
C GLY A 247 -0.12 -27.25 -6.30
N GLN A 248 0.93 -26.88 -7.04
CA GLN A 248 2.26 -26.60 -6.46
C GLN A 248 2.39 -25.19 -5.88
N THR A 249 1.45 -24.29 -6.19
CA THR A 249 1.46 -22.93 -5.65
C THR A 249 1.01 -22.94 -4.20
N VAL A 250 1.94 -22.59 -3.30
CA VAL A 250 1.68 -22.45 -1.87
C VAL A 250 2.20 -21.09 -1.40
N ALA A 251 1.33 -20.31 -0.78
CA ALA A 251 1.69 -19.07 -0.08
C ALA A 251 1.62 -19.30 1.43
N LEU A 252 2.66 -18.92 2.15
CA LEU A 252 2.70 -18.98 3.61
C LEU A 252 2.92 -17.56 4.15
N HIS A 253 2.17 -17.17 5.18
CA HIS A 253 2.34 -15.87 5.83
C HIS A 253 2.07 -15.99 7.33
N TRP A 254 3.05 -15.65 8.16
CA TRP A 254 2.91 -15.67 9.61
C TRP A 254 2.56 -14.28 10.16
N ASN A 255 1.42 -14.18 10.85
CA ASN A 255 1.10 -12.97 11.61
C ASN A 255 1.54 -13.13 13.06
N GLY A 256 2.63 -12.44 13.43
CA GLY A 256 3.21 -12.49 14.78
C GLY A 256 2.33 -11.88 15.87
N THR A 257 1.37 -11.01 15.55
CA THR A 257 0.45 -10.44 16.55
C THR A 257 -0.74 -11.36 16.80
N LEU A 258 -1.35 -11.90 15.74
CA LEU A 258 -2.47 -12.83 15.83
C LEU A 258 -2.02 -14.24 16.23
N GLN A 259 -0.71 -14.54 16.11
CA GLN A 259 -0.13 -15.87 16.32
C GLN A 259 -0.85 -16.90 15.45
N ARG A 260 -0.96 -16.59 14.15
CA ARG A 260 -1.63 -17.42 13.14
C ARG A 260 -0.80 -17.52 11.89
N LEU A 261 -0.76 -18.73 11.32
CA LEU A 261 -0.21 -19.00 9.99
C LEU A 261 -1.35 -18.94 8.98
N PHE A 262 -1.24 -18.12 7.96
CA PHE A 262 -2.13 -18.17 6.80
C PHE A 262 -1.49 -19.02 5.71
N VAL A 263 -2.26 -19.96 5.16
CA VAL A 263 -1.82 -20.88 4.11
C VAL A 263 -2.72 -20.70 2.89
N GLY A 264 -2.13 -20.25 1.78
CA GLY A 264 -2.78 -20.08 0.49
C GLY A 264 -2.43 -21.24 -0.42
N LEU A 265 -3.43 -21.82 -1.08
CA LEU A 265 -3.29 -23.01 -1.92
C LEU A 265 -3.85 -22.76 -3.33
N ASP A 266 -3.44 -23.63 -4.25
CA ASP A 266 -4.10 -23.86 -5.53
C ASP A 266 -4.93 -25.13 -5.45
N VAL A 267 -6.26 -25.03 -5.40
CA VAL A 267 -7.13 -26.17 -5.14
C VAL A 267 -8.25 -26.27 -6.16
N THR A 268 -8.59 -27.51 -6.53
CA THR A 268 -9.72 -27.83 -7.40
C THR A 268 -10.70 -28.71 -6.64
N ALA A 269 -11.96 -28.29 -6.62
CA ALA A 269 -13.06 -29.04 -6.02
C ALA A 269 -13.20 -30.43 -6.65
N GLY A 270 -13.85 -31.35 -5.93
CA GLY A 270 -14.18 -32.68 -6.44
C GLY A 270 -15.10 -32.67 -7.65
N ASN A 271 -15.52 -33.86 -8.09
CA ASN A 271 -16.28 -34.02 -9.33
C ASN A 271 -17.80 -33.84 -9.16
N GLU A 272 -18.32 -33.71 -7.94
CA GLU A 272 -19.75 -33.54 -7.69
C GLU A 272 -20.13 -32.06 -7.61
N GLN A 273 -21.36 -31.72 -8.00
CA GLN A 273 -21.85 -30.34 -7.97
C GLN A 273 -21.90 -29.74 -6.55
N SER A 274 -22.04 -30.59 -5.53
CA SER A 274 -22.01 -30.21 -4.13
C SER A 274 -20.61 -30.02 -3.56
N ASP A 275 -19.57 -30.48 -4.27
CA ASP A 275 -18.17 -30.36 -3.86
C ASP A 275 -17.70 -28.91 -3.98
N GLY A 276 -16.73 -28.54 -3.15
CA GLY A 276 -16.11 -27.24 -3.19
C GLY A 276 -14.71 -27.28 -2.63
N ALA A 277 -14.02 -26.16 -2.74
CA ALA A 277 -12.64 -26.00 -2.32
C ALA A 277 -12.42 -24.66 -1.63
N CYS A 278 -11.62 -24.65 -0.56
CA CYS A 278 -11.16 -23.47 0.15
C CYS A 278 -9.64 -23.36 0.01
N ALA A 279 -9.19 -22.27 -0.63
CA ALA A 279 -7.78 -22.03 -0.89
C ALA A 279 -7.05 -21.33 0.27
N LEU A 280 -7.77 -20.69 1.20
CA LEU A 280 -7.17 -20.01 2.35
C LEU A 280 -7.47 -20.76 3.65
N LEU A 281 -6.42 -21.25 4.29
CA LEU A 281 -6.48 -21.91 5.60
C LEU A 281 -5.81 -21.04 6.66
N VAL A 282 -6.27 -21.19 7.90
CA VAL A 282 -5.63 -20.62 9.08
C VAL A 282 -5.09 -21.74 9.95
N GLY A 283 -3.80 -21.65 10.25
CA GLY A 283 -3.07 -22.52 11.15
C GLY A 283 -2.92 -21.91 12.53
N LYS A 284 -3.29 -22.68 13.55
CA LYS A 284 -3.09 -22.34 14.95
C LYS A 284 -2.12 -23.34 15.58
N MET A 285 -1.13 -22.81 16.30
CA MET A 285 -0.30 -23.63 17.16
C MET A 285 -1.06 -23.99 18.44
N VAL A 286 -1.17 -25.28 18.73
CA VAL A 286 -1.81 -25.80 19.94
C VAL A 286 -0.79 -26.58 20.74
N THR A 287 -0.69 -26.29 22.04
CA THR A 287 0.14 -27.07 22.96
C THR A 287 -0.76 -28.05 23.69
N HIS A 288 -0.48 -29.33 23.55
CA HIS A 288 -1.16 -30.42 24.23
C HIS A 288 -0.31 -30.89 25.39
N THR A 289 -0.89 -30.99 26.58
CA THR A 289 -0.24 -31.59 27.76
C THR A 289 -0.75 -33.01 27.92
N CYS A 290 0.13 -33.99 27.71
CA CYS A 290 -0.19 -35.40 27.88
C CYS A 290 0.36 -35.90 29.22
N SER A 291 -0.45 -36.65 29.97
CA SER A 291 -0.02 -37.43 31.13
C SER A 291 -0.21 -38.92 30.84
N GLU A 292 0.87 -39.71 30.81
CA GLU A 292 0.77 -41.16 30.59
C GLU A 292 0.17 -41.92 31.80
N SER A 293 0.19 -41.33 32.99
CA SER A 293 -0.51 -41.77 34.20
C SER A 293 -0.48 -40.66 35.27
N GLU A 294 -1.19 -40.81 36.40
CA GLU A 294 -1.07 -39.91 37.58
C GLU A 294 0.35 -39.83 38.16
N THR A 295 1.22 -40.79 37.83
CA THR A 295 2.58 -40.90 38.36
C THR A 295 3.68 -40.65 37.32
N ALA A 296 3.32 -40.49 36.04
CA ALA A 296 4.27 -40.24 34.95
C ALA A 296 4.49 -38.73 34.75
N PRO A 297 5.71 -38.30 34.38
CA PRO A 297 5.95 -36.90 34.05
C PRO A 297 5.07 -36.48 32.86
N SER A 298 4.34 -35.38 33.02
CA SER A 298 3.60 -34.77 31.92
C SER A 298 4.57 -34.29 30.86
N TYR A 299 4.32 -34.62 29.58
CA TYR A 299 5.04 -34.03 28.47
C TYR A 299 4.12 -33.13 27.64
N THR A 300 4.67 -32.04 27.13
CA THR A 300 3.98 -31.14 26.23
C THR A 300 4.41 -31.41 24.79
N HIS A 301 3.46 -31.47 23.87
CA HIS A 301 3.75 -31.50 22.44
C HIS A 301 2.97 -30.39 21.73
N GLN A 302 3.47 -29.92 20.59
CA GLN A 302 2.84 -28.89 19.78
C GLN A 302 2.20 -29.53 18.54
N SER A 303 0.97 -29.14 18.20
CA SER A 303 0.34 -29.42 16.92
C SER A 303 0.09 -28.13 16.14
N LEU A 304 -0.03 -28.28 14.82
CA LEU A 304 -0.52 -27.24 13.93
C LEU A 304 -1.92 -27.65 13.49
N ASP A 305 -2.92 -26.99 14.05
CA ASP A 305 -4.32 -27.25 13.70
C ASP A 305 -4.68 -26.33 12.53
N LEU A 306 -5.02 -26.91 11.39
CA LEU A 306 -5.46 -26.19 10.19
C LEU A 306 -6.98 -26.18 10.12
N GLU A 307 -7.55 -24.99 9.97
CA GLU A 307 -8.98 -24.75 9.80
C GLU A 307 -9.23 -23.94 8.52
N PRO A 308 -10.40 -24.08 7.87
CA PRO A 308 -10.77 -23.18 6.78
C PRO A 308 -10.90 -21.74 7.30
N CYS A 309 -10.40 -20.76 6.55
CA CYS A 309 -10.57 -19.35 6.94
C CYS A 309 -12.03 -18.89 6.85
N ILE A 310 -12.88 -19.57 6.07
CA ILE A 310 -14.30 -19.27 5.92
C ILE A 310 -15.13 -20.52 6.23
N THR A 311 -16.25 -20.35 6.94
CA THR A 311 -17.13 -21.50 7.25
C THR A 311 -17.71 -22.08 5.96
N HIS A 312 -17.69 -23.41 5.79
CA HIS A 312 -18.19 -24.08 4.58
C HIS A 312 -19.66 -23.80 4.26
N THR A 313 -20.48 -23.49 5.30
CA THR A 313 -21.89 -23.09 5.15
C THR A 313 -22.06 -21.72 4.51
N ALA A 314 -21.03 -20.86 4.55
CA ALA A 314 -21.02 -19.58 3.87
C ALA A 314 -20.72 -19.69 2.37
N VAL A 315 -20.30 -20.86 1.90
CA VAL A 315 -20.04 -21.15 0.49
C VAL A 315 -21.23 -21.92 -0.07
N VAL A 316 -22.23 -21.20 -0.59
CA VAL A 316 -23.48 -21.77 -1.13
C VAL A 316 -23.55 -21.62 -2.66
N ASN A 317 -24.16 -22.61 -3.33
CA ASN A 317 -24.44 -22.65 -4.77
C ASN A 317 -23.20 -22.40 -5.67
N THR A 318 -23.37 -22.22 -6.99
CA THR A 318 -22.28 -21.92 -7.95
C THR A 318 -21.63 -20.54 -7.76
N SER A 319 -21.94 -19.86 -6.66
CA SER A 319 -21.38 -18.54 -6.32
C SER A 319 -20.02 -18.74 -5.64
N SER A 320 -18.96 -18.48 -6.41
CA SER A 320 -17.60 -18.36 -5.89
C SER A 320 -17.48 -17.19 -4.91
N THR A 321 -17.04 -17.46 -3.69
CA THR A 321 -16.48 -16.42 -2.81
C THR A 321 -15.07 -16.05 -3.29
N ILE A 322 -14.37 -15.16 -2.59
CA ILE A 322 -13.01 -14.78 -2.97
C ILE A 322 -12.03 -15.95 -2.76
N ILE A 323 -12.12 -16.66 -1.63
CA ILE A 323 -11.14 -17.66 -1.18
C ILE A 323 -11.65 -19.09 -1.21
N ALA A 324 -12.92 -19.29 -1.59
CA ALA A 324 -13.54 -20.60 -1.67
C ALA A 324 -14.62 -20.64 -2.75
N THR A 325 -14.80 -21.81 -3.35
CA THR A 325 -15.79 -22.06 -4.41
C THR A 325 -16.55 -23.36 -4.16
N ARG A 326 -17.70 -23.51 -4.82
CA ARG A 326 -18.47 -24.76 -4.85
C ARG A 326 -18.97 -25.01 -6.29
N GLY A 327 -18.85 -26.25 -6.73
CA GLY A 327 -19.15 -26.71 -8.07
C GLY A 327 -18.12 -27.72 -8.55
N ALA A 328 -18.56 -28.69 -9.36
CA ALA A 328 -17.69 -29.75 -9.87
C ALA A 328 -16.48 -29.16 -10.62
N GLY A 329 -15.26 -29.55 -10.22
CA GLY A 329 -14.02 -29.09 -10.84
C GLY A 329 -13.72 -27.60 -10.72
N SER A 330 -14.46 -26.87 -9.87
CA SER A 330 -14.22 -25.43 -9.67
C SER A 330 -12.88 -25.19 -8.98
N ARG A 331 -12.12 -24.19 -9.44
CA ARG A 331 -10.75 -23.93 -8.99
C ARG A 331 -10.64 -22.59 -8.25
N VAL A 332 -9.80 -22.57 -7.22
CA VAL A 332 -9.42 -21.35 -6.50
C VAL A 332 -7.91 -21.38 -6.27
N THR A 333 -7.25 -20.26 -6.53
CA THR A 333 -5.79 -20.16 -6.37
C THR A 333 -5.41 -18.91 -5.60
N ILE A 334 -4.53 -19.05 -4.60
CA ILE A 334 -3.90 -17.95 -3.88
C ILE A 334 -2.40 -17.99 -4.11
N HIS A 335 -1.87 -16.96 -4.75
CA HIS A 335 -0.45 -16.85 -5.11
C HIS A 335 0.38 -16.19 -4.03
N LYS A 336 -0.20 -15.24 -3.29
CA LYS A 336 0.48 -14.47 -2.23
C LYS A 336 -0.48 -14.11 -1.11
N ILE A 337 0.06 -14.01 0.09
CA ILE A 337 -0.66 -13.58 1.29
C ILE A 337 0.19 -12.55 2.03
N THR A 338 -0.47 -11.53 2.56
CA THR A 338 0.07 -10.70 3.65
C THR A 338 -1.09 -10.35 4.60
N SER A 339 -0.80 -9.63 5.69
CA SER A 339 -1.82 -9.17 6.63
C SER A 339 -1.39 -7.85 7.24
N PHE A 340 -2.35 -7.00 7.57
CA PHE A 340 -2.06 -5.71 8.17
C PHE A 340 -3.13 -5.32 9.19
N LYS A 341 -2.77 -4.33 10.02
CA LYS A 341 -3.69 -3.66 10.92
C LYS A 341 -3.88 -2.24 10.42
N THR A 342 -5.12 -1.84 10.22
CA THR A 342 -5.47 -0.46 9.83
C THR A 342 -5.12 0.51 10.95
N SER A 343 -4.99 1.79 10.62
CA SER A 343 -4.90 2.89 11.59
C SER A 343 -6.11 2.94 12.53
N THR A 344 -7.28 2.47 12.06
CA THR A 344 -8.51 2.31 12.84
C THR A 344 -8.52 1.06 13.75
N ASP A 345 -7.36 0.41 13.92
CA ASP A 345 -7.10 -0.74 14.79
C ASP A 345 -7.79 -2.07 14.38
N LEU A 346 -8.12 -2.25 13.10
CA LEU A 346 -8.79 -3.46 12.59
C LEU A 346 -7.85 -4.32 11.73
N TRP A 347 -7.98 -5.64 11.85
CA TRP A 347 -7.13 -6.61 11.15
C TRP A 347 -7.74 -7.09 9.83
N TYR A 348 -6.89 -7.18 8.81
CA TYR A 348 -7.23 -7.71 7.49
C TYR A 348 -6.15 -8.67 6.99
N VAL A 349 -6.57 -9.69 6.23
CA VAL A 349 -5.69 -10.53 5.41
C VAL A 349 -5.80 -10.07 3.96
N VAL A 350 -4.68 -9.95 3.28
CA VAL A 350 -4.62 -9.56 1.87
C VAL A 350 -4.16 -10.74 1.06
N VAL A 351 -4.90 -11.05 0.00
CA VAL A 351 -4.59 -12.18 -0.89
C VAL A 351 -4.46 -11.70 -2.33
N VAL A 352 -3.47 -12.23 -3.03
CA VAL A 352 -3.37 -12.15 -4.50
C VAL A 352 -3.86 -13.48 -5.05
N GLY A 353 -5.02 -13.48 -5.70
CA GLY A 353 -5.70 -14.71 -6.08
C GLY A 353 -7.20 -14.58 -6.24
N GLY A 354 -7.86 -15.71 -6.38
CA GLY A 354 -9.33 -15.80 -6.41
C GLY A 354 -9.84 -17.00 -7.19
N CYS A 355 -11.16 -17.00 -7.41
CA CYS A 355 -11.88 -18.03 -8.18
C CYS A 355 -11.96 -17.71 -9.69
N ALA A 356 -10.91 -17.17 -10.29
CA ALA A 356 -10.85 -16.84 -11.71
C ALA A 356 -9.86 -17.75 -12.45
N ASP A 357 -9.98 -17.86 -13.77
CA ASP A 357 -9.03 -18.61 -14.57
C ASP A 357 -7.83 -17.76 -15.01
N GLY A 358 -6.65 -18.38 -15.03
CA GLY A 358 -5.45 -17.84 -15.68
C GLY A 358 -4.85 -16.60 -15.02
N GLN A 359 -4.37 -15.67 -15.85
CA GLN A 359 -3.57 -14.50 -15.46
C GLN A 359 -4.31 -13.52 -14.53
N MET A 360 -5.64 -13.48 -14.57
CA MET A 360 -6.45 -12.59 -13.73
C MET A 360 -6.24 -12.84 -12.23
N THR A 361 -5.94 -14.09 -11.83
CA THR A 361 -5.66 -14.43 -10.42
C THR A 361 -4.34 -13.84 -9.90
N GLN A 362 -3.40 -13.54 -10.80
CA GLN A 362 -2.11 -12.90 -10.45
C GLN A 362 -2.19 -11.37 -10.43
N GLN A 363 -3.32 -10.80 -10.85
CA GLN A 363 -3.57 -9.36 -10.95
C GLN A 363 -4.64 -8.88 -9.96
N THR A 364 -5.41 -9.79 -9.37
CA THR A 364 -6.49 -9.47 -8.45
C THR A 364 -5.98 -9.50 -7.02
N VAL A 365 -6.17 -8.39 -6.31
CA VAL A 365 -5.81 -8.23 -4.90
C VAL A 365 -7.06 -7.97 -4.10
N THR A 366 -7.25 -8.72 -3.01
CA THR A 366 -8.38 -8.52 -2.13
C THR A 366 -7.95 -8.44 -0.67
N ALA A 367 -8.61 -7.59 0.11
CA ALA A 367 -8.38 -7.43 1.54
C ALA A 367 -9.64 -7.88 2.30
N LEU A 368 -9.52 -8.94 3.08
CA LEU A 368 -10.62 -9.57 3.79
C LEU A 368 -10.53 -9.28 5.29
N PRO A 369 -11.64 -8.86 5.92
CA PRO A 369 -11.65 -8.55 7.35
C PRO A 369 -11.43 -9.81 8.19
N LEU A 370 -10.65 -9.70 9.26
CA LEU A 370 -10.33 -10.82 10.14
C LEU A 370 -11.11 -10.75 11.46
N ASN A 371 -11.64 -11.90 11.86
CA ASN A 371 -12.11 -12.13 13.21
C ASN A 371 -10.91 -12.28 14.16
N VAL A 372 -10.92 -11.55 15.27
CA VAL A 372 -9.87 -11.57 16.29
C VAL A 372 -10.36 -12.01 17.67
N ASP A 373 -11.51 -12.68 17.74
CA ASP A 373 -12.04 -13.19 18.99
C ASP A 373 -12.00 -14.72 19.14
N GLY A 374 -11.81 -15.15 20.39
CA GLY A 374 -11.95 -16.53 20.83
C GLY A 374 -10.96 -17.51 20.19
N GLN A 375 -11.43 -18.74 19.97
CA GLN A 375 -10.61 -19.81 19.38
C GLN A 375 -10.41 -19.62 17.86
N GLN A 376 -11.25 -18.81 17.21
CA GLN A 376 -11.32 -18.64 15.75
C GLN A 376 -10.60 -17.39 15.24
N ILE A 377 -9.64 -16.85 16.00
CA ILE A 377 -8.77 -15.75 15.56
C ILE A 377 -8.13 -16.11 14.22
N GLY A 378 -8.18 -15.18 13.26
CA GLY A 378 -7.62 -15.33 11.92
C GLY A 378 -8.61 -15.88 10.87
N THR A 379 -9.84 -16.23 11.25
CA THR A 379 -10.92 -16.52 10.29
C THR A 379 -11.50 -15.24 9.70
N ILE A 380 -12.19 -15.33 8.56
CA ILE A 380 -12.83 -14.17 7.90
C ILE A 380 -14.04 -13.70 8.72
N ALA A 381 -14.05 -12.42 9.08
CA ALA A 381 -15.17 -11.78 9.75
C ALA A 381 -16.36 -11.56 8.79
N ALA A 382 -17.57 -11.54 9.33
CA ALA A 382 -18.77 -11.23 8.56
C ALA A 382 -18.68 -9.80 8.00
N ILE A 383 -19.02 -9.62 6.71
CA ILE A 383 -18.80 -8.34 6.00
C ILE A 383 -19.59 -7.16 6.59
N GLU A 384 -20.75 -7.43 7.20
CA GLU A 384 -21.61 -6.42 7.82
C GLU A 384 -21.29 -6.19 9.31
N GLN A 385 -20.27 -6.86 9.86
CA GLN A 385 -19.97 -6.73 11.27
C GLN A 385 -19.50 -5.32 11.64
N GLU A 386 -20.15 -4.73 12.64
CA GLU A 386 -19.62 -3.55 13.30
C GLU A 386 -18.46 -3.90 14.26
N PRO A 387 -17.36 -3.12 14.24
CA PRO A 387 -16.24 -3.33 15.14
C PRO A 387 -16.60 -2.93 16.57
N GLU A 388 -16.10 -3.71 17.53
CA GLU A 388 -16.24 -3.44 18.94
C GLU A 388 -14.97 -2.78 19.49
N THR A 389 -15.12 -1.65 20.18
CA THR A 389 -14.03 -0.98 20.91
C THR A 389 -13.95 -1.54 22.32
N PHE A 390 -12.75 -1.90 22.77
CA PHE A 390 -12.53 -2.38 24.15
C PHE A 390 -11.53 -1.49 24.89
N PHE A 391 -11.82 -1.27 26.17
CA PHE A 391 -11.05 -0.44 27.08
C PHE A 391 -10.40 -1.29 28.18
N GLY A 392 -9.36 -0.75 28.81
CA GLY A 392 -8.72 -1.32 29.99
C GLY A 392 -9.63 -1.37 31.23
N PRO A 393 -9.08 -1.71 32.40
CA PRO A 393 -9.84 -1.84 33.65
C PRO A 393 -10.73 -0.62 33.91
N LYS A 394 -11.95 -0.86 34.43
CA LYS A 394 -13.03 0.12 34.57
C LYS A 394 -12.67 1.41 35.31
N GLU A 395 -11.70 1.36 36.22
CA GLU A 395 -11.31 2.52 37.04
C GLU A 395 -10.59 3.62 36.24
N ASN A 396 -9.96 3.28 35.11
CA ASN A 396 -9.38 4.21 34.15
C ASN A 396 -9.43 3.58 32.75
N PRO A 397 -10.56 3.68 32.03
CA PRO A 397 -10.74 3.03 30.74
C PRO A 397 -9.78 3.62 29.72
N THR A 398 -8.61 3.00 29.56
CA THR A 398 -7.66 3.31 28.50
C THR A 398 -8.06 2.54 27.25
N PHE A 399 -8.10 3.21 26.09
CA PHE A 399 -8.34 2.52 24.83
C PHE A 399 -7.31 1.40 24.65
N ARG A 400 -7.78 0.17 24.37
CA ARG A 400 -6.92 -1.01 24.16
C ARG A 400 -6.89 -1.45 22.71
N GLY A 401 -7.97 -1.21 21.98
CA GLY A 401 -8.05 -1.53 20.58
C GLY A 401 -9.48 -1.75 20.10
N ARG A 402 -9.58 -2.20 18.85
CA ARG A 402 -10.83 -2.49 18.16
C ARG A 402 -10.76 -3.86 17.50
N ALA A 403 -11.92 -4.50 17.33
CA ALA A 403 -11.98 -5.88 16.86
C ALA A 403 -13.28 -6.18 16.13
N MET A 404 -13.17 -6.95 15.05
CA MET A 404 -14.28 -7.74 14.51
C MET A 404 -14.25 -9.11 15.20
N ARG A 405 -15.37 -9.50 15.81
CA ARG A 405 -15.51 -10.67 16.70
C ARG A 405 -16.46 -11.76 16.20
N LYS A 406 -17.12 -11.54 15.06
CA LYS A 406 -18.08 -12.46 14.45
C LYS A 406 -17.52 -12.95 13.13
N LYS A 407 -17.25 -14.26 13.07
CA LYS A 407 -16.85 -14.90 11.82
C LYS A 407 -18.01 -14.93 10.81
N THR A 408 -17.67 -15.21 9.57
CA THR A 408 -18.63 -15.51 8.50
C THR A 408 -19.23 -16.90 8.69
N GLU A 409 -20.55 -17.00 8.84
CA GLU A 409 -21.29 -18.28 9.01
C GLU A 409 -22.25 -18.58 7.86
N THR A 410 -22.76 -17.55 7.18
CA THR A 410 -23.74 -17.62 6.09
C THR A 410 -23.21 -16.97 4.82
N ALA A 411 -23.85 -17.23 3.69
CA ALA A 411 -23.40 -16.72 2.39
C ALA A 411 -23.58 -15.21 2.25
N GLU A 412 -24.63 -14.66 2.87
CA GLU A 412 -24.93 -13.23 2.91
C GLU A 412 -23.85 -12.45 3.69
N GLN A 413 -23.20 -13.11 4.66
CA GLN A 413 -22.11 -12.55 5.43
C GLN A 413 -20.75 -12.64 4.72
N ALA A 414 -20.65 -13.41 3.64
CA ALA A 414 -19.38 -13.66 2.96
C ALA A 414 -18.93 -12.47 2.13
N SER A 415 -17.62 -12.27 2.07
CA SER A 415 -17.02 -11.30 1.15
C SER A 415 -17.02 -11.84 -0.28
N LEU A 416 -17.60 -11.06 -1.19
CA LEU A 416 -17.69 -11.37 -2.62
C LEU A 416 -16.80 -10.42 -3.43
N ASN A 417 -16.40 -10.87 -4.62
CA ASN A 417 -15.56 -10.09 -5.53
C ASN A 417 -16.20 -8.76 -5.99
N ASN A 418 -17.51 -8.57 -5.87
CA ASN A 418 -18.20 -7.32 -6.23
C ASN A 418 -18.36 -6.35 -5.05
N ASN A 419 -17.97 -6.73 -3.83
CA ASN A 419 -17.95 -5.81 -2.70
C ASN A 419 -16.77 -4.85 -2.84
N ARG A 420 -17.04 -3.53 -2.95
CA ARG A 420 -15.99 -2.52 -3.11
C ARG A 420 -15.00 -2.47 -1.94
N CYS A 421 -15.46 -2.78 -0.73
CA CYS A 421 -14.63 -2.76 0.48
C CYS A 421 -13.49 -3.78 0.48
N VAL A 422 -13.59 -4.86 -0.30
CA VAL A 422 -12.56 -5.90 -0.36
C VAL A 422 -11.70 -5.81 -1.63
N GLN A 423 -12.06 -4.99 -2.62
CA GLN A 423 -11.34 -4.82 -3.89
C GLN A 423 -10.20 -3.80 -3.75
N VAL A 424 -9.01 -4.26 -3.39
CA VAL A 424 -7.83 -3.40 -3.33
C VAL A 424 -7.54 -2.85 -4.73
N GLY A 425 -7.27 -1.54 -4.83
CA GLY A 425 -7.07 -0.88 -6.11
C GLY A 425 -8.33 -0.62 -6.92
N ALA A 426 -9.51 -0.77 -6.30
CA ALA A 426 -10.82 -0.64 -6.96
C ALA A 426 -11.00 -1.56 -8.18
N GLY A 427 -10.22 -2.65 -8.25
CA GLY A 427 -10.19 -3.57 -9.39
C GLY A 427 -8.81 -4.24 -9.57
N PRO A 428 -8.68 -5.11 -10.59
CA PRO A 428 -7.43 -5.80 -10.89
C PRO A 428 -6.33 -4.81 -11.34
N LEU A 429 -5.07 -5.13 -11.01
CA LEU A 429 -3.90 -4.41 -11.48
C LEU A 429 -3.52 -4.87 -12.90
N LEU A 430 -3.97 -4.13 -13.91
CA LEU A 430 -3.81 -4.50 -15.32
C LEU A 430 -2.37 -4.35 -15.86
N ALA A 431 -1.44 -3.81 -15.06
CA ALA A 431 -0.05 -3.61 -15.44
C ALA A 431 0.76 -4.91 -15.61
N GLY A 432 0.28 -6.03 -15.04
CA GLY A 432 0.97 -7.32 -15.13
C GLY A 432 0.85 -8.15 -13.85
N PRO A 433 1.42 -9.37 -13.85
CA PRO A 433 1.38 -10.26 -12.70
C PRO A 433 2.16 -9.67 -11.51
N ILE A 434 1.57 -9.77 -10.32
CA ILE A 434 2.15 -9.25 -9.09
C ILE A 434 3.23 -10.21 -8.60
N THR A 435 4.47 -9.72 -8.50
CA THR A 435 5.64 -10.48 -8.03
C THR A 435 5.89 -10.30 -6.53
N THR A 436 5.46 -9.21 -5.93
CA THR A 436 5.54 -8.98 -4.47
C THR A 436 4.35 -8.13 -4.02
N ILE A 437 3.84 -8.41 -2.83
CA ILE A 437 2.82 -7.59 -2.18
C ILE A 437 3.22 -7.33 -0.73
N PHE A 438 3.02 -6.12 -0.25
CA PHE A 438 3.21 -5.76 1.14
C PHE A 438 2.24 -4.64 1.53
N ALA A 439 2.01 -4.50 2.83
CA ALA A 439 1.13 -3.49 3.38
C ALA A 439 1.92 -2.57 4.31
N GLU A 440 1.69 -1.27 4.21
CA GLU A 440 2.21 -0.28 5.13
C GLU A 440 1.06 0.61 5.60
N HIS A 441 0.78 0.58 6.90
CA HIS A 441 -0.37 1.26 7.50
C HIS A 441 -1.69 0.93 6.75
N ASP A 442 -2.33 1.94 6.15
CA ASP A 442 -3.60 1.80 5.43
C ASP A 442 -3.42 1.60 3.91
N ALA A 443 -2.18 1.45 3.43
CA ALA A 443 -1.86 1.31 2.02
C ALA A 443 -1.34 -0.10 1.68
N ILE A 444 -1.74 -0.59 0.52
CA ILE A 444 -1.23 -1.83 -0.07
C ILE A 444 -0.35 -1.48 -1.26
N PHE A 445 0.86 -2.06 -1.28
CA PHE A 445 1.81 -1.93 -2.37
C PHE A 445 1.92 -3.24 -3.12
N ALA A 446 1.85 -3.16 -4.45
CA ALA A 446 2.03 -4.26 -5.37
C ALA A 446 3.22 -3.98 -6.29
N VAL A 447 4.12 -4.95 -6.40
CA VAL A 447 5.24 -4.92 -7.33
C VAL A 447 4.87 -5.74 -8.55
N VAL A 448 4.91 -5.12 -9.72
CA VAL A 448 4.75 -5.78 -11.01
C VAL A 448 6.12 -5.93 -11.63
N GLY A 449 6.51 -7.17 -11.91
CA GLY A 449 7.81 -7.50 -12.49
C GLY A 449 7.70 -8.19 -13.85
N GLY A 450 8.86 -8.44 -14.48
CA GLY A 450 8.98 -9.06 -15.80
C GLY A 450 9.19 -8.05 -16.94
N GLU A 451 9.30 -8.55 -18.18
CA GLU A 451 9.53 -7.76 -19.41
C GLU A 451 8.29 -6.94 -19.86
N GLN A 452 7.48 -6.48 -18.91
CA GLN A 452 6.30 -5.70 -19.20
C GLN A 452 6.68 -4.21 -19.22
N PRO A 453 6.18 -3.42 -20.20
CA PRO A 453 6.45 -1.98 -20.27
C PRO A 453 5.95 -1.22 -19.02
N ASP A 454 5.01 -1.80 -18.29
CA ASP A 454 4.37 -1.20 -17.10
C ASP A 454 4.92 -1.77 -15.77
N ALA A 455 6.08 -2.44 -15.80
CA ALA A 455 6.73 -2.93 -14.58
C ALA A 455 7.06 -1.77 -13.62
N GLY A 456 6.80 -1.99 -12.33
CA GLY A 456 6.90 -0.93 -11.34
C GLY A 456 6.28 -1.26 -9.99
N VAL A 457 6.24 -0.25 -9.12
CA VAL A 457 5.57 -0.32 -7.83
C VAL A 457 4.27 0.47 -7.93
N TYR A 458 3.18 -0.16 -7.52
CA TYR A 458 1.84 0.40 -7.49
C TYR A 458 1.34 0.43 -6.04
N HIS A 459 0.53 1.43 -5.70
CA HIS A 459 -0.14 1.49 -4.41
C HIS A 459 -1.65 1.69 -4.54
N SER A 460 -2.38 1.26 -3.52
CA SER A 460 -3.79 1.58 -3.28
C SER A 460 -4.01 1.85 -1.80
N GLN A 461 -4.78 2.89 -1.50
CA GLN A 461 -5.06 3.37 -0.15
C GLN A 461 -6.47 2.97 0.28
N ALA A 462 -6.62 2.47 1.51
CA ALA A 462 -7.92 2.12 2.06
C ALA A 462 -8.76 3.39 2.32
N LEU A 463 -10.05 3.29 2.03
CA LEU A 463 -11.08 4.29 2.34
C LEU A 463 -11.98 3.76 3.45
N PHE A 464 -12.17 4.54 4.51
CA PHE A 464 -12.90 4.12 5.71
C PHE A 464 -14.30 4.72 5.82
N ASP A 465 -15.23 3.98 6.44
CA ASP A 465 -16.52 4.50 6.91
C ASP A 465 -16.40 5.20 8.28
N GLY A 466 -17.51 5.74 8.80
CA GLY A 466 -17.57 6.35 10.15
C GLY A 466 -17.36 5.37 11.30
N LYS A 467 -17.33 4.07 11.02
CA LYS A 467 -16.97 3.00 11.97
C LYS A 467 -15.51 2.58 11.77
N GLY A 468 -14.74 3.21 10.89
CA GLY A 468 -13.36 2.83 10.61
C GLY A 468 -13.21 1.46 9.94
N ILE A 469 -14.27 0.89 9.37
CA ILE A 469 -14.19 -0.28 8.50
C ILE A 469 -13.83 0.20 7.09
N ILE A 470 -13.09 -0.60 6.33
CA ILE A 470 -12.82 -0.29 4.93
C ILE A 470 -14.14 -0.34 4.16
N LYS A 471 -14.52 0.77 3.52
CA LYS A 471 -15.69 0.85 2.62
C LYS A 471 -15.33 0.76 1.14
N GLY A 472 -14.06 0.99 0.83
CA GLY A 472 -13.54 0.99 -0.53
C GLY A 472 -12.04 1.23 -0.56
N TRP A 473 -11.50 1.34 -1.76
CA TRP A 473 -10.08 1.56 -2.01
C TRP A 473 -9.91 2.62 -3.10
N THR A 474 -8.79 3.34 -3.07
CA THR A 474 -8.37 4.14 -4.24
C THR A 474 -7.97 3.22 -5.38
N ALA A 475 -8.13 3.66 -6.62
CA ALA A 475 -7.59 2.98 -7.78
C ALA A 475 -6.07 2.77 -7.67
N TRP A 476 -5.55 1.74 -8.33
CA TRP A 476 -4.12 1.52 -8.44
C TRP A 476 -3.43 2.75 -9.04
N ARG A 477 -2.37 3.21 -8.37
CA ARG A 477 -1.52 4.30 -8.85
C ARG A 477 -0.08 3.85 -8.81
N GLN A 478 0.63 4.08 -9.91
CA GLN A 478 2.06 3.81 -9.99
C GLN A 478 2.80 4.85 -9.14
N VAL A 479 3.64 4.37 -8.22
CA VAL A 479 4.52 5.22 -7.39
C VAL A 479 5.98 5.14 -7.82
N TYR A 480 6.33 4.11 -8.60
CA TYR A 480 7.64 3.97 -9.19
C TYR A 480 7.53 3.20 -10.52
N GLN A 481 8.13 3.74 -11.57
CA GLN A 481 8.33 3.05 -12.84
C GLN A 481 9.77 2.58 -12.94
N SER A 482 9.97 1.30 -13.29
CA SER A 482 11.31 0.75 -13.45
C SER A 482 11.89 1.12 -14.82
N ASP A 483 13.14 1.57 -14.81
CA ASP A 483 13.94 1.78 -16.03
C ASP A 483 14.68 0.53 -16.46
N ASP A 484 14.89 -0.36 -15.48
CA ASP A 484 15.47 -1.65 -15.73
C ASP A 484 14.35 -2.57 -16.22
N ALA A 485 14.66 -3.45 -17.17
CA ALA A 485 13.71 -4.39 -17.75
C ALA A 485 13.06 -5.34 -16.72
N TYR A 486 13.57 -5.40 -15.48
CA TYR A 486 13.15 -6.39 -14.49
C TYR A 486 13.18 -5.80 -13.07
N LEU A 487 12.05 -5.29 -12.59
CA LEU A 487 11.86 -5.07 -11.15
C LEU A 487 11.41 -6.38 -10.49
N GLN A 488 12.17 -6.88 -9.51
CA GLN A 488 11.87 -8.15 -8.85
C GLN A 488 11.21 -7.95 -7.50
N ALA A 489 11.71 -6.99 -6.71
CA ALA A 489 11.18 -6.66 -5.41
C ALA A 489 11.35 -5.16 -5.11
N ALA A 490 10.48 -4.66 -4.25
CA ALA A 490 10.54 -3.31 -3.72
C ALA A 490 10.06 -3.32 -2.27
N PHE A 491 10.63 -2.43 -1.46
CA PHE A 491 10.30 -2.29 -0.06
C PHE A 491 10.27 -0.82 0.32
N TYR A 492 9.30 -0.44 1.14
CA TYR A 492 9.14 0.93 1.59
C TYR A 492 9.77 1.13 2.98
N ASP A 493 10.67 2.09 3.09
CA ASP A 493 11.26 2.57 4.32
C ASP A 493 10.41 3.77 4.80
N ASN A 494 9.52 3.52 5.75
CA ASN A 494 8.58 4.51 6.27
C ASN A 494 9.24 5.65 7.04
N LEU A 495 10.42 5.44 7.64
CA LEU A 495 11.17 6.48 8.33
C LEU A 495 11.83 7.43 7.35
N GLY A 496 12.38 6.89 6.26
CA GLY A 496 13.03 7.68 5.21
C GLY A 496 12.09 8.17 4.10
N GLY A 497 10.87 7.66 4.03
CA GLY A 497 9.95 7.87 2.90
C GLY A 497 10.57 7.44 1.57
N SER A 498 11.30 6.32 1.57
CA SER A 498 12.11 5.88 0.42
C SER A 498 11.86 4.42 0.06
N PHE A 499 12.02 4.06 -1.20
CA PHE A 499 11.95 2.67 -1.66
C PHE A 499 13.35 2.10 -1.81
N THR A 500 13.56 0.91 -1.27
CA THR A 500 14.67 0.05 -1.67
C THR A 500 14.15 -0.90 -2.75
N LEU A 501 14.80 -0.87 -3.91
CA LEU A 501 14.39 -1.57 -5.11
C LEU A 501 15.45 -2.60 -5.49
N LEU A 502 15.02 -3.80 -5.82
CA LEU A 502 15.87 -4.82 -6.38
C LEU A 502 15.45 -5.10 -7.81
N SER A 503 16.35 -4.80 -8.74
CA SER A 503 16.15 -5.01 -10.17
C SER A 503 17.28 -5.82 -10.79
N ARG A 504 17.06 -6.29 -12.02
CA ARG A 504 18.08 -6.95 -12.84
C ARG A 504 18.43 -6.08 -14.04
N SER A 505 19.72 -5.95 -14.34
CA SER A 505 20.19 -5.18 -15.51
C SER A 505 19.80 -5.89 -16.80
N GLN A 506 19.65 -5.12 -17.89
CA GLN A 506 19.61 -5.67 -19.24
C GLN A 506 20.98 -6.18 -19.70
N ASN A 507 22.07 -5.71 -19.08
CA ASN A 507 23.41 -6.20 -19.38
C ASN A 507 23.57 -7.63 -18.82
N PRO A 508 23.82 -8.67 -19.65
CA PRO A 508 24.01 -10.03 -19.16
C PRO A 508 25.18 -10.19 -18.16
N ASP A 509 26.11 -9.22 -18.13
CA ASP A 509 27.21 -9.15 -17.18
C ASP A 509 26.85 -8.47 -15.84
N GLU A 510 25.73 -7.76 -15.72
CA GLU A 510 25.23 -7.14 -14.49
C GLU A 510 23.89 -7.77 -14.11
N ARG A 511 23.83 -8.54 -13.03
CA ARG A 511 22.71 -9.45 -12.86
C ARG A 511 21.81 -9.11 -11.67
N ALA A 512 22.29 -8.27 -10.74
CA ALA A 512 21.55 -7.69 -9.63
C ALA A 512 21.89 -6.21 -9.44
N ILE A 513 20.88 -5.34 -9.32
CA ILE A 513 21.05 -3.93 -8.99
C ILE A 513 20.19 -3.60 -7.79
N LEU A 514 20.83 -3.12 -6.72
CA LEU A 514 20.15 -2.54 -5.56
C LEU A 514 20.11 -1.03 -5.72
N LYS A 515 18.90 -0.49 -5.81
CA LYS A 515 18.66 0.95 -5.85
C LYS A 515 17.92 1.39 -4.58
N LYS A 516 18.15 2.62 -4.15
CA LYS A 516 17.28 3.28 -3.17
C LYS A 516 16.81 4.60 -3.74
N THR A 517 15.54 4.92 -3.54
CA THR A 517 15.06 6.25 -3.87
C THR A 517 15.58 7.24 -2.85
N VAL A 518 16.12 8.35 -3.34
CA VAL A 518 16.58 9.44 -2.50
C VAL A 518 15.97 10.75 -2.97
N TRP A 519 15.70 11.63 -2.01
CA TRP A 519 15.46 13.03 -2.30
C TRP A 519 16.76 13.63 -2.83
N GLY A 520 16.71 14.27 -3.99
CA GLY A 520 17.91 14.79 -4.62
C GLY A 520 17.63 15.74 -5.77
N SER A 521 18.70 16.07 -6.51
CA SER A 521 18.63 16.97 -7.67
C SER A 521 17.97 16.36 -8.90
N GLY A 522 17.36 15.17 -8.81
CA GLY A 522 16.87 14.39 -9.95
C GLY A 522 17.96 13.58 -10.66
N ASP A 523 17.56 12.63 -11.50
CA ASP A 523 18.46 11.87 -12.39
C ASP A 523 19.06 12.81 -13.45
N PRO A 524 20.40 12.91 -13.57
CA PRO A 524 21.08 13.69 -14.61
C PRO A 524 20.60 13.42 -16.03
N LYS A 525 20.12 12.19 -16.33
CA LYS A 525 19.59 11.79 -17.64
C LYS A 525 18.10 12.10 -17.82
N ARG A 526 17.43 12.65 -16.81
CA ARG A 526 15.97 12.89 -16.80
C ARG A 526 15.65 14.27 -16.24
N HIS A 527 15.11 14.30 -15.02
CA HIS A 527 14.50 15.48 -14.41
C HIS A 527 15.52 16.42 -13.75
N ALA A 528 16.82 16.12 -13.75
CA ALA A 528 17.78 17.02 -13.10
C ALA A 528 17.80 18.43 -13.71
N GLY A 529 17.61 18.52 -15.04
CA GLY A 529 17.44 19.81 -15.71
C GLY A 529 16.21 20.57 -15.21
N LEU A 530 15.07 19.88 -15.08
CA LEU A 530 13.82 20.46 -14.56
C LEU A 530 13.97 20.92 -13.11
N VAL A 531 14.57 20.10 -12.26
CA VAL A 531 14.81 20.43 -10.85
C VAL A 531 15.77 21.62 -10.71
N SER A 532 16.83 21.70 -11.52
CA SER A 532 17.69 22.88 -11.57
C SER A 532 16.90 24.10 -12.03
N PHE A 533 16.16 23.98 -13.13
CA PHE A 533 15.37 25.07 -13.69
C PHE A 533 14.38 25.65 -12.69
N LEU A 534 13.60 24.79 -12.01
CA LEU A 534 12.64 25.23 -11.00
C LEU A 534 13.33 25.89 -9.80
N ARG A 535 14.46 25.36 -9.34
CA ARG A 535 15.23 25.93 -8.24
C ARG A 535 15.80 27.31 -8.56
N ASP A 536 16.31 27.48 -9.78
CA ASP A 536 16.90 28.74 -10.25
C ASP A 536 15.81 29.79 -10.53
N THR A 537 14.62 29.34 -10.95
CA THR A 537 13.47 30.21 -11.27
C THR A 537 12.71 30.63 -10.01
N TYR A 538 12.44 29.69 -9.10
CA TYR A 538 11.64 29.88 -7.89
C TYR A 538 12.54 29.86 -6.65
N THR A 539 13.40 30.86 -6.53
CA THR A 539 14.32 30.98 -5.39
C THR A 539 13.57 31.27 -4.10
N LYS A 540 14.17 30.94 -2.95
CA LYS A 540 13.62 31.28 -1.63
C LYS A 540 13.37 32.79 -1.47
N ASP A 541 14.22 33.60 -2.10
CA ASP A 541 14.14 35.07 -2.08
C ASP A 541 12.96 35.61 -2.92
N THR A 542 12.41 34.80 -3.83
CA THR A 542 11.23 35.11 -4.66
C THR A 542 9.98 34.37 -4.19
N THR A 543 9.89 34.06 -2.89
CA THR A 543 8.81 33.29 -2.23
C THR A 543 8.78 31.79 -2.53
N GLY A 544 9.65 31.30 -3.41
CA GLY A 544 9.70 29.89 -3.80
C GLY A 544 8.46 29.44 -4.60
N ILE A 545 8.28 28.12 -4.67
CA ILE A 545 7.08 27.50 -5.24
C ILE A 545 5.95 27.65 -4.21
N ARG A 546 4.80 28.17 -4.66
CA ARG A 546 3.63 28.48 -3.83
C ARG A 546 2.41 27.66 -4.22
N ALA A 547 2.26 27.38 -5.52
CA ALA A 547 1.25 26.48 -6.05
C ALA A 547 1.90 25.38 -6.89
N HIS A 548 1.36 24.18 -6.80
CA HIS A 548 1.65 23.10 -7.75
C HIS A 548 0.38 22.32 -8.02
N THR A 549 0.25 21.79 -9.24
CA THR A 549 -0.74 20.79 -9.57
C THR A 549 -0.13 19.79 -10.52
N ASP A 550 -0.31 18.51 -10.19
CA ASP A 550 -0.04 17.42 -11.10
C ASP A 550 -1.33 17.13 -11.87
N ILE A 551 -1.24 17.17 -13.19
CA ILE A 551 -2.32 16.83 -14.11
C ILE A 551 -1.97 15.46 -14.67
N HIS A 552 -2.69 14.43 -14.23
CA HIS A 552 -2.47 13.06 -14.71
C HIS A 552 -3.20 12.81 -16.02
N VAL A 553 -2.77 11.78 -16.75
CA VAL A 553 -3.47 11.30 -17.95
C VAL A 553 -4.91 10.94 -17.58
N GLY A 554 -5.86 11.52 -18.30
CA GLY A 554 -7.30 11.33 -18.04
C GLY A 554 -7.91 12.39 -17.11
N MET A 555 -7.13 13.34 -16.59
CA MET A 555 -7.70 14.52 -15.95
C MET A 555 -8.38 15.44 -16.98
N PRO A 556 -9.36 16.27 -16.55
CA PRO A 556 -10.06 17.21 -17.42
C PRO A 556 -9.08 18.04 -18.26
N GLY A 557 -9.20 17.94 -19.58
CA GLY A 557 -8.36 18.64 -20.54
C GLY A 557 -7.06 17.94 -20.94
N PHE A 558 -6.73 16.79 -20.35
CA PHE A 558 -5.44 16.12 -20.56
C PHE A 558 -5.63 14.60 -20.66
N ALA A 559 -6.44 14.15 -21.64
CA ALA A 559 -6.77 12.74 -21.83
C ALA A 559 -5.57 11.84 -22.17
N HIS A 560 -4.54 12.41 -22.81
CA HIS A 560 -3.41 11.65 -23.37
C HIS A 560 -2.05 12.02 -22.79
N GLN A 561 -1.96 13.04 -21.93
CA GLN A 561 -0.68 13.54 -21.43
C GLN A 561 -0.78 13.82 -19.94
N SER A 562 0.35 13.73 -19.23
CA SER A 562 0.46 14.26 -17.89
C SER A 562 1.33 15.52 -17.90
N CYS A 563 0.97 16.49 -17.07
CA CYS A 563 1.68 17.75 -16.93
C CYS A 563 1.89 18.06 -15.45
N MET A 564 3.04 18.64 -15.13
CA MET A 564 3.28 19.31 -13.86
C MET A 564 3.20 20.81 -14.09
N VAL A 565 2.35 21.49 -13.34
CA VAL A 565 2.23 22.95 -13.38
C VAL A 565 2.64 23.53 -12.04
N VAL A 566 3.55 24.49 -12.07
CA VAL A 566 4.16 25.12 -10.89
C VAL A 566 3.96 26.63 -10.96
N GLY A 567 3.54 27.24 -9.86
CA GLY A 567 3.38 28.68 -9.70
C GLY A 567 4.15 29.24 -8.51
N GLY A 568 4.65 30.46 -8.66
CA GLY A 568 5.34 31.22 -7.61
C GLY A 568 5.03 32.70 -7.71
N TYR A 569 5.94 33.55 -7.25
CA TYR A 569 5.77 35.00 -7.39
C TYR A 569 5.93 35.44 -8.85
N GLN A 570 4.84 35.92 -9.47
CA GLN A 570 4.81 36.53 -10.80
C GLN A 570 5.30 35.63 -11.95
N ALA A 571 5.36 34.32 -11.71
CA ALA A 571 5.90 33.33 -12.61
C ALA A 571 5.15 32.01 -12.51
N MET A 572 5.02 31.33 -13.65
CA MET A 572 4.40 30.01 -13.77
C MET A 572 5.15 29.15 -14.79
N THR A 573 5.22 27.84 -14.55
CA THR A 573 5.88 26.85 -15.41
C THR A 573 4.94 25.69 -15.66
N ILE A 574 4.82 25.27 -16.92
CA ILE A 574 4.11 24.06 -17.36
C ILE A 574 5.16 23.09 -17.92
N ALA A 575 5.21 21.86 -17.41
CA ALA A 575 6.09 20.81 -17.88
C ALA A 575 5.26 19.58 -18.26
N ILE A 576 5.36 19.11 -19.51
CA ILE A 576 4.78 17.83 -19.93
C ILE A 576 5.69 16.72 -19.40
N MET A 577 5.12 15.82 -18.60
CA MET A 577 5.87 14.80 -17.86
C MET A 577 5.78 13.43 -18.52
N ALA A 578 4.64 13.09 -19.13
CA ALA A 578 4.42 11.82 -19.82
C ALA A 578 3.36 11.94 -20.92
N GLU A 579 3.38 11.00 -21.86
CA GLU A 579 2.39 10.87 -22.92
C GLU A 579 1.89 9.43 -23.02
N ARG A 580 0.61 9.25 -23.34
CA ARG A 580 0.01 7.96 -23.62
C ARG A 580 0.33 7.59 -25.07
N ASP A 581 1.03 6.47 -25.28
CA ASP A 581 1.35 5.96 -26.61
C ASP A 581 0.12 5.36 -27.33
N GLU A 582 0.31 4.96 -28.59
CA GLU A 582 -0.75 4.34 -29.42
C GLU A 582 -1.33 3.03 -28.83
N MET A 583 -0.60 2.38 -27.92
CA MET A 583 -1.04 1.17 -27.21
C MET A 583 -1.76 1.51 -25.90
N GLY A 584 -1.92 2.79 -25.58
CA GLY A 584 -2.57 3.23 -24.36
C GLY A 584 -1.65 3.27 -23.14
N VAL A 585 -0.34 3.10 -23.29
CA VAL A 585 0.64 3.09 -22.19
C VAL A 585 1.16 4.50 -21.93
N VAL A 586 1.14 4.94 -20.66
CA VAL A 586 1.69 6.25 -20.27
C VAL A 586 3.20 6.15 -20.12
N ARG A 587 3.94 6.83 -20.99
CA ARG A 587 5.41 6.84 -21.01
C ARG A 587 5.95 8.20 -20.59
N PRO A 588 6.87 8.27 -19.62
CA PRO A 588 7.52 9.52 -19.25
C PRO A 588 8.31 10.07 -20.43
N ILE A 589 8.31 11.39 -20.59
CA ILE A 589 9.14 12.05 -21.60
C ILE A 589 10.58 12.06 -21.08
N LEU A 590 11.34 11.04 -21.47
CA LEU A 590 12.76 10.90 -21.18
C LEU A 590 13.54 11.76 -22.17
N SER A 591 13.89 13.00 -21.79
CA SER A 591 14.88 13.78 -22.55
C SER A 591 16.04 14.17 -21.65
N ASP A 592 17.26 14.00 -22.16
CA ASP A 592 18.53 14.44 -21.54
C ASP A 592 18.61 15.97 -21.31
N ALA A 593 17.55 16.72 -21.63
CA ALA A 593 17.57 18.16 -21.70
C ALA A 593 16.21 18.80 -21.41
N LEU A 594 15.58 18.49 -20.26
CA LEU A 594 14.62 19.41 -19.63
C LEU A 594 15.33 20.69 -19.15
N LYS A 595 15.91 21.45 -20.09
CA LYS A 595 16.48 22.80 -19.87
C LYS A 595 15.41 23.85 -20.18
N LYS A 596 15.69 25.13 -19.93
CA LYS A 596 14.80 26.28 -20.14
C LYS A 596 14.11 26.35 -21.53
N ASP A 597 14.60 25.60 -22.52
CA ASP A 597 14.09 25.55 -23.91
C ASP A 597 13.66 24.14 -24.38
N ALA A 598 13.51 23.19 -23.45
CA ALA A 598 13.12 21.81 -23.76
C ALA A 598 11.77 21.71 -24.47
N ALA A 599 11.62 20.67 -25.31
CA ALA A 599 10.36 20.38 -26.01
C ALA A 599 9.13 20.24 -25.12
N CYS A 600 9.33 19.89 -23.86
CA CYS A 600 8.28 19.60 -22.90
C CYS A 600 8.14 20.67 -21.80
N LEU A 601 8.78 21.84 -21.90
CA LEU A 601 8.74 22.87 -20.85
C LEU A 601 8.37 24.25 -21.41
N VAL A 602 7.40 24.93 -20.77
CA VAL A 602 7.05 26.32 -21.05
C VAL A 602 7.03 27.13 -19.76
N HIS A 603 7.68 28.30 -19.78
CA HIS A 603 7.75 29.20 -18.63
C HIS A 603 7.21 30.59 -18.99
N TYR A 604 6.35 31.11 -18.11
CA TYR A 604 5.73 32.40 -18.23
C TYR A 604 6.18 33.32 -17.09
N SER A 605 6.67 34.50 -17.46
CA SER A 605 6.94 35.61 -16.55
C SER A 605 6.56 36.93 -17.23
N GLY A 606 6.13 37.92 -16.45
CA GLY A 606 5.64 39.19 -17.00
C GLY A 606 4.16 39.18 -17.42
N GLY A 607 3.71 40.25 -18.06
CA GLY A 607 2.33 40.39 -18.57
C GLY A 607 1.25 40.10 -17.52
N THR A 608 0.20 39.38 -17.93
CA THR A 608 -0.88 38.94 -17.04
C THR A 608 -0.37 38.12 -15.86
N VAL A 609 0.59 37.21 -16.07
CA VAL A 609 1.13 36.35 -15.01
C VAL A 609 1.80 37.18 -13.92
N ALA A 610 2.52 38.24 -14.27
CA ALA A 610 3.09 39.16 -13.29
C ALA A 610 2.02 39.95 -12.51
N SER A 611 0.88 40.27 -13.16
CA SER A 611 -0.23 40.97 -12.49
C SER A 611 -0.97 40.08 -11.48
N LEU A 612 -0.88 38.75 -11.59
CA LEU A 612 -1.45 37.82 -10.61
C LEU A 612 -0.72 37.84 -9.25
N GLY A 613 0.47 38.43 -9.18
CA GLY A 613 1.28 38.45 -7.96
C GLY A 613 1.74 37.05 -7.57
N THR A 614 1.59 36.68 -6.30
CA THR A 614 1.90 35.32 -5.85
C THR A 614 0.81 34.38 -6.32
N ILE A 615 1.16 33.40 -7.17
CA ILE A 615 0.22 32.37 -7.63
C ILE A 615 0.06 31.33 -6.52
N GLU A 616 -1.14 31.22 -5.97
CA GLU A 616 -1.47 30.35 -4.83
C GLU A 616 -2.40 29.18 -5.25
N ALA A 617 -3.07 29.27 -6.41
CA ALA A 617 -3.97 28.23 -6.89
C ALA A 617 -3.85 28.01 -8.41
N ILE A 618 -3.83 26.75 -8.83
CA ILE A 618 -3.80 26.33 -10.23
C ILE A 618 -4.74 25.13 -10.38
N THR A 619 -5.54 25.09 -11.45
CA THR A 619 -6.38 23.93 -11.78
C THR A 619 -6.63 23.85 -13.28
N SER A 620 -6.83 22.65 -13.82
CA SER A 620 -7.44 22.47 -15.14
C SER A 620 -8.95 22.31 -15.00
N ALA A 621 -9.69 22.80 -15.98
CA ALA A 621 -11.13 22.60 -16.05
C ALA A 621 -11.53 22.27 -17.49
N ALA A 622 -12.56 21.46 -17.66
CA ALA A 622 -13.08 21.12 -18.97
C ALA A 622 -14.61 21.05 -18.98
N THR A 623 -15.16 21.31 -20.16
CA THR A 623 -16.52 20.96 -20.60
C THR A 623 -16.41 19.80 -21.60
N ASP A 624 -17.53 19.38 -22.17
CA ASP A 624 -17.54 18.35 -23.23
C ASP A 624 -16.75 18.74 -24.49
N THR A 625 -16.55 20.04 -24.76
CA THR A 625 -15.93 20.50 -26.01
C THR A 625 -14.66 21.32 -25.84
N GLN A 626 -14.41 21.86 -24.64
CA GLN A 626 -13.28 22.75 -24.39
C GLN A 626 -12.67 22.52 -23.02
N ALA A 627 -11.35 22.64 -22.96
CA ALA A 627 -10.53 22.61 -21.76
C ALA A 627 -9.65 23.85 -21.62
N TRP A 628 -9.37 24.21 -20.37
CA TRP A 628 -8.57 25.36 -20.00
C TRP A 628 -7.72 25.07 -18.77
N LEU A 629 -6.68 25.90 -18.57
CA LEU A 629 -5.90 25.95 -17.36
C LEU A 629 -6.12 27.31 -16.68
N PHE A 630 -6.37 27.30 -15.38
CA PHE A 630 -6.65 28.49 -14.59
C PHE A 630 -5.56 28.72 -13.56
N ALA A 631 -5.19 29.98 -13.35
CA ALA A 631 -4.20 30.39 -12.35
C ALA A 631 -4.75 31.57 -11.54
N GLY A 632 -4.75 31.41 -10.22
CA GLY A 632 -5.21 32.38 -9.24
C GLY A 632 -4.10 32.78 -8.28
N GLY A 633 -4.07 34.06 -7.93
CA GLY A 633 -3.07 34.61 -7.01
C GLY A 633 -3.57 35.78 -6.18
N SER A 634 -2.63 36.46 -5.54
CA SER A 634 -2.92 37.64 -4.72
C SER A 634 -3.53 38.79 -5.52
N GLY A 635 -3.12 38.94 -6.79
CA GLY A 635 -3.52 40.04 -7.66
C GLY A 635 -4.69 39.74 -8.61
N GLY A 636 -5.14 38.49 -8.75
CA GLY A 636 -6.23 38.17 -9.66
C GLY A 636 -6.43 36.70 -10.01
N LEU A 637 -7.24 36.49 -11.05
CA LEU A 637 -7.50 35.20 -11.69
C LEU A 637 -7.27 35.35 -13.20
N ALA A 638 -6.62 34.36 -13.81
CA ALA A 638 -6.42 34.31 -15.26
C ALA A 638 -6.67 32.91 -15.81
N VAL A 639 -7.05 32.86 -17.07
CA VAL A 639 -7.26 31.64 -17.85
C VAL A 639 -6.23 31.58 -18.95
N TYR A 640 -5.69 30.39 -19.15
CA TYR A 640 -4.78 30.06 -20.23
C TYR A 640 -5.57 29.50 -21.40
N ALA A 641 -5.63 30.27 -22.49
CA ALA A 641 -6.50 30.03 -23.62
C ALA A 641 -5.89 30.61 -24.90
N ASP A 642 -6.51 30.35 -26.05
CA ASP A 642 -6.21 31.08 -27.28
C ASP A 642 -6.59 32.56 -27.14
N ALA A 643 -6.05 33.42 -28.02
CA ALA A 643 -6.25 34.87 -27.93
C ALA A 643 -7.72 35.33 -28.02
N ASP A 644 -8.60 34.47 -28.55
CA ASP A 644 -10.05 34.66 -28.61
C ASP A 644 -10.81 34.02 -27.42
N GLY A 645 -10.08 33.53 -26.41
CA GLY A 645 -10.63 32.89 -25.22
C GLY A 645 -10.97 31.41 -25.38
N ALA A 646 -10.79 30.83 -26.57
CA ALA A 646 -11.09 29.41 -26.81
C ALA A 646 -10.13 28.49 -26.03
N GLY A 647 -10.70 27.43 -25.45
CA GLY A 647 -9.95 26.33 -24.87
C GLY A 647 -9.40 25.39 -25.95
N TRP A 648 -8.79 24.28 -25.53
CA TRP A 648 -8.43 23.18 -26.44
C TRP A 648 -9.40 22.01 -26.30
N ASP A 649 -9.36 21.07 -27.25
CA ASP A 649 -10.19 19.87 -27.20
C ASP A 649 -9.77 18.99 -26.00
N PRO A 650 -10.69 18.68 -25.07
CA PRO A 650 -10.38 17.88 -23.87
C PRO A 650 -9.99 16.43 -24.18
N CYS A 651 -10.34 15.92 -25.36
CA CYS A 651 -10.09 14.55 -25.79
C CYS A 651 -8.78 14.39 -26.60
N LEU A 652 -8.09 15.47 -26.95
CA LEU A 652 -6.85 15.42 -27.74
C LEU A 652 -5.63 15.81 -26.89
N PRO A 653 -4.44 15.27 -27.19
CA PRO A 653 -3.19 15.78 -26.59
C PRO A 653 -2.96 17.24 -27.01
N ILE A 654 -2.44 18.06 -26.10
CA ILE A 654 -2.04 19.42 -26.43
C ILE A 654 -0.60 19.40 -26.98
N GLU A 655 -0.43 19.82 -28.23
CA GLU A 655 0.90 19.89 -28.82
C GLU A 655 1.71 21.04 -28.19
N ARG A 656 3.03 20.87 -28.06
CA ARG A 656 3.93 21.94 -27.57
C ARG A 656 3.75 23.24 -28.35
N ALA A 657 3.64 23.14 -29.68
CA ALA A 657 3.46 24.31 -30.54
C ALA A 657 2.20 25.10 -30.16
N ASP A 658 1.18 24.44 -29.61
CA ASP A 658 -0.06 25.05 -29.17
C ASP A 658 0.05 25.61 -27.75
N LEU A 659 0.82 24.98 -26.86
CA LEU A 659 1.19 25.59 -25.58
C LEU A 659 1.88 26.96 -25.79
N LEU A 660 2.78 27.07 -26.76
CA LEU A 660 3.47 28.35 -27.02
C LEU A 660 2.58 29.44 -27.62
N LYS A 661 1.45 29.09 -28.24
CA LYS A 661 0.51 30.05 -28.86
C LYS A 661 -0.50 30.63 -27.87
N LYS A 662 -0.78 29.91 -26.79
CA LYS A 662 -1.78 30.30 -25.78
C LYS A 662 -1.25 31.38 -24.86
N ILE A 663 -2.17 32.20 -24.35
CA ILE A 663 -1.87 33.36 -23.51
C ILE A 663 -2.68 33.32 -22.21
N PHE A 664 -2.17 33.98 -21.17
CA PHE A 664 -2.93 34.24 -19.95
C PHE A 664 -3.82 35.47 -20.13
N ILE A 665 -5.12 35.27 -20.03
CA ILE A 665 -6.15 36.32 -20.11
C ILE A 665 -6.68 36.56 -18.70
N PRO A 666 -6.51 37.75 -18.12
CA PRO A 666 -7.07 38.06 -16.81
C PRO A 666 -8.59 38.14 -16.93
N PHE A 667 -9.31 37.56 -15.97
CA PHE A 667 -10.76 37.63 -15.96
C PHE A 667 -11.31 37.69 -14.53
N GLY A 668 -12.46 38.34 -14.40
CA GLY A 668 -13.08 38.63 -13.12
C GLY A 668 -12.32 39.70 -12.34
N SER A 669 -12.95 40.22 -11.29
CA SER A 669 -12.35 41.19 -10.37
C SER A 669 -11.95 40.52 -9.06
N TYR A 670 -11.27 39.38 -9.16
CA TYR A 670 -10.81 38.59 -8.01
C TYR A 670 -9.53 39.18 -7.41
N THR A 671 -9.33 38.99 -6.12
CA THR A 671 -8.06 39.21 -5.40
C THR A 671 -7.92 38.13 -4.34
N PHE A 672 -6.69 37.82 -3.92
CA PHE A 672 -6.41 36.81 -2.89
C PHE A 672 -7.11 35.47 -3.17
N VAL A 673 -6.98 34.96 -4.39
CA VAL A 673 -7.48 33.63 -4.73
C VAL A 673 -6.67 32.59 -3.95
N ARG A 674 -7.37 31.72 -3.21
CA ARG A 674 -6.79 30.69 -2.35
C ARG A 674 -6.88 29.30 -2.94
N ARG A 675 -7.98 29.00 -3.63
CA ARG A 675 -8.25 27.68 -4.20
C ARG A 675 -9.07 27.82 -5.48
N LEU A 676 -8.78 26.94 -6.43
CA LEU A 676 -9.56 26.75 -7.64
C LEU A 676 -9.97 25.28 -7.69
N VAL A 677 -11.24 25.00 -7.92
CA VAL A 677 -11.77 23.64 -8.01
C VAL A 677 -12.65 23.53 -9.25
N HIS A 678 -12.42 22.51 -10.07
CA HIS A 678 -13.27 22.16 -11.20
C HIS A 678 -14.21 21.03 -10.81
N ASP A 679 -15.50 21.13 -11.13
CA ASP A 679 -16.43 20.01 -11.01
C ASP A 679 -17.57 20.13 -12.04
N GLY A 680 -17.68 19.15 -12.94
CA GLY A 680 -18.62 19.20 -14.06
C GLY A 680 -18.35 20.38 -15.00
N ASP A 681 -19.38 21.16 -15.34
CA ASP A 681 -19.25 22.35 -16.19
C ASP A 681 -18.88 23.64 -15.42
N TYR A 682 -18.45 23.51 -14.16
CA TYR A 682 -18.24 24.64 -13.27
C TYR A 682 -16.80 24.78 -12.80
N LEU A 683 -16.34 26.03 -12.72
CA LEU A 683 -15.14 26.42 -11.98
C LEU A 683 -15.56 27.14 -10.70
N TYR A 684 -15.07 26.65 -9.56
CA TYR A 684 -15.26 27.25 -8.25
C TYR A 684 -14.01 28.04 -7.86
N VAL A 685 -14.20 29.30 -7.51
CA VAL A 685 -13.14 30.24 -7.15
C VAL A 685 -13.29 30.62 -5.68
N LEU A 686 -12.35 30.19 -4.85
CA LEU A 686 -12.29 30.57 -3.45
C LEU A 686 -11.32 31.73 -3.26
N THR A 687 -11.79 32.81 -2.64
CA THR A 687 -10.97 33.90 -2.11
C THR A 687 -10.97 33.86 -0.58
N ASP A 688 -10.29 34.81 0.07
CA ASP A 688 -10.39 34.98 1.52
C ASP A 688 -11.79 35.40 2.02
N LYS A 689 -12.66 35.87 1.12
CA LYS A 689 -13.96 36.48 1.44
C LYS A 689 -15.17 35.82 0.77
N SER A 690 -14.99 35.16 -0.37
CA SER A 690 -16.09 34.59 -1.15
C SER A 690 -15.74 33.24 -1.76
N LEU A 691 -16.77 32.43 -2.00
CA LEU A 691 -16.75 31.28 -2.90
C LEU A 691 -17.72 31.57 -4.05
N ASP A 692 -17.20 31.68 -5.27
CA ASP A 692 -17.98 31.91 -6.47
C ASP A 692 -17.96 30.67 -7.38
N ARG A 693 -19.07 30.36 -8.05
CA ARG A 693 -19.19 29.35 -9.12
C ARG A 693 -19.31 30.05 -10.46
N ILE A 694 -18.50 29.65 -11.43
CA ILE A 694 -18.48 30.16 -12.80
C ILE A 694 -18.95 29.05 -13.73
N ASP A 695 -19.96 29.33 -14.56
CA ASP A 695 -20.43 28.41 -15.61
C ASP A 695 -19.51 28.49 -16.83
N LEU A 696 -18.78 27.41 -17.10
CA LEU A 696 -17.81 27.35 -18.19
C LEU A 696 -18.48 27.29 -19.57
N THR A 697 -19.71 26.79 -19.66
CA THR A 697 -20.44 26.66 -20.93
C THR A 697 -21.04 27.98 -21.42
N ARG A 698 -21.21 28.94 -20.50
CA ARG A 698 -21.83 30.25 -20.77
C ARG A 698 -20.87 31.43 -20.66
N SER A 699 -19.74 31.24 -19.98
CA SER A 699 -18.73 32.28 -19.82
C SER A 699 -17.89 32.48 -21.08
N CYS A 700 -17.51 33.73 -21.35
CA CYS A 700 -16.62 34.07 -22.46
C CYS A 700 -15.31 34.64 -21.93
N PHE A 701 -14.20 33.99 -22.25
CA PHE A 701 -12.86 34.35 -21.76
C PHE A 701 -12.09 35.29 -22.69
N LYS A 702 -12.79 36.19 -23.39
CA LYS A 702 -12.17 37.08 -24.38
C LYS A 702 -11.46 38.27 -23.73
N PRO A 703 -10.27 38.67 -24.22
CA PRO A 703 -9.65 39.91 -23.79
C PRO A 703 -10.61 41.09 -24.06
N ASN A 704 -10.93 41.86 -23.03
CA ASN A 704 -11.86 43.01 -23.06
C ASN A 704 -13.36 42.70 -23.21
N ASN A 705 -13.77 41.42 -23.20
CA ASN A 705 -15.18 41.02 -23.07
C ASN A 705 -15.31 40.01 -21.92
N LEU A 706 -15.36 40.56 -20.71
CA LEU A 706 -15.33 39.81 -19.44
C LEU A 706 -16.73 39.40 -18.99
N HIS A 707 -17.58 38.92 -19.89
CA HIS A 707 -18.87 38.35 -19.47
C HIS A 707 -18.63 36.98 -18.83
N ILE A 708 -18.72 36.97 -17.50
CA ILE A 708 -18.56 35.78 -16.67
C ILE A 708 -19.90 35.55 -15.98
N GLU A 709 -20.53 34.41 -16.28
CA GLU A 709 -21.73 33.99 -15.58
C GLU A 709 -21.32 33.38 -14.24
N LYS A 710 -21.27 34.24 -13.20
CA LYS A 710 -20.89 33.85 -11.86
C LYS A 710 -22.07 33.87 -10.89
N THR A 711 -22.06 32.91 -9.97
CA THR A 711 -22.97 32.83 -8.82
C THR A 711 -22.16 32.81 -7.53
N THR A 712 -22.41 33.72 -6.61
CA THR A 712 -21.75 33.70 -5.29
C THR A 712 -22.45 32.71 -4.37
N LEU A 713 -21.70 31.70 -3.93
CA LEU A 713 -22.17 30.57 -3.12
C LEU A 713 -21.81 30.71 -1.65
N ALA A 714 -20.77 31.48 -1.33
CA ALA A 714 -20.46 31.84 0.03
C ALA A 714 -19.89 33.25 0.13
N GLU A 715 -20.27 33.98 1.19
CA GLU A 715 -19.67 35.25 1.56
C GLU A 715 -19.32 35.25 3.03
N ARG A 716 -18.16 35.77 3.41
CA ARG A 716 -17.69 35.78 4.80
C ARG A 716 -18.72 36.37 5.77
N ALA A 717 -19.44 37.41 5.34
CA ALA A 717 -20.45 38.10 6.16
C ALA A 717 -21.62 37.20 6.58
N GLN A 718 -21.91 36.10 5.86
CA GLN A 718 -23.00 35.21 6.23
C GLN A 718 -22.67 34.30 7.42
N PHE A 719 -21.38 34.18 7.78
CA PHE A 719 -20.92 33.34 8.88
C PHE A 719 -20.70 34.20 10.13
N SER A 720 -21.58 34.03 11.12
CA SER A 720 -21.55 34.81 12.37
C SER A 720 -20.19 34.77 13.09
N LEU A 721 -19.48 33.64 13.00
CA LEU A 721 -18.16 33.45 13.62
C LEU A 721 -16.99 34.06 12.82
N LEU A 722 -17.19 34.50 11.57
CA LEU A 722 -16.13 35.04 10.70
C LEU A 722 -16.14 36.58 10.56
N HIS A 723 -17.10 37.26 11.18
CA HIS A 723 -17.53 38.61 10.81
C HIS A 723 -16.49 39.75 10.97
N GLN A 724 -15.42 39.58 11.75
CA GLN A 724 -14.36 40.61 11.91
C GLN A 724 -12.93 40.14 11.59
N PHE A 725 -12.55 38.91 11.93
CA PHE A 725 -11.18 38.41 11.75
C PHE A 725 -11.13 37.02 11.09
N GLY A 726 -12.26 36.57 10.54
CA GLY A 726 -12.35 35.30 9.83
C GLY A 726 -11.90 35.39 8.38
N CYS A 727 -11.51 34.26 7.81
CA CYS A 727 -11.32 34.09 6.37
C CYS A 727 -11.68 32.66 5.96
N PHE A 728 -11.99 32.48 4.68
CA PHE A 728 -11.95 31.15 4.08
C PHE A 728 -10.50 30.75 3.86
N THR A 729 -10.21 29.47 4.04
CA THR A 729 -8.85 28.94 3.96
C THR A 729 -8.71 27.93 2.84
N ASP A 730 -9.69 27.04 2.66
CA ASP A 730 -9.67 26.01 1.62
C ASP A 730 -11.10 25.54 1.25
N VAL A 731 -11.23 24.85 0.12
CA VAL A 731 -12.50 24.25 -0.31
C VAL A 731 -12.27 22.98 -1.12
N ILE A 732 -13.15 21.99 -0.90
CA ILE A 732 -13.33 20.84 -1.80
C ILE A 732 -14.78 20.84 -2.27
N VAL A 733 -14.99 20.68 -3.58
CA VAL A 733 -16.32 20.55 -4.18
C VAL A 733 -16.38 19.21 -4.89
N SER A 734 -17.47 18.47 -4.67
CA SER A 734 -17.71 17.16 -5.25
C SER A 734 -19.20 16.96 -5.44
N ASP A 735 -19.66 17.01 -6.69
CA ASP A 735 -21.07 16.84 -7.04
C ASP A 735 -21.96 17.87 -6.31
N LYS A 736 -22.96 17.42 -5.55
CA LYS A 736 -23.91 18.28 -4.84
C LYS A 736 -23.30 19.00 -3.63
N ILE A 737 -22.17 18.51 -3.11
CA ILE A 737 -21.62 18.93 -1.81
C ILE A 737 -20.31 19.70 -1.98
N ALA A 738 -20.11 20.70 -1.13
CA ALA A 738 -18.82 21.31 -0.89
C ALA A 738 -18.48 21.31 0.60
N PHE A 739 -17.19 21.22 0.89
CA PHE A 739 -16.59 21.38 2.22
C PHE A 739 -15.78 22.66 2.22
N LEU A 740 -16.23 23.66 2.99
CA LEU A 740 -15.62 24.97 3.08
C LEU A 740 -14.87 25.10 4.41
N ALA A 741 -13.55 25.11 4.32
CA ALA A 741 -12.67 25.34 5.47
C ALA A 741 -12.51 26.83 5.75
N THR A 742 -12.50 27.15 7.04
CA THR A 742 -12.39 28.52 7.51
C THR A 742 -11.40 28.60 8.68
N SER A 743 -11.01 29.82 9.03
CA SER A 743 -10.24 30.06 10.25
C SER A 743 -11.02 29.79 11.55
N ARG A 744 -12.32 29.43 11.48
CA ARG A 744 -13.22 29.16 12.60
C ARG A 744 -14.10 27.91 12.34
N GLY A 745 -13.50 26.85 11.83
CA GLY A 745 -14.17 25.55 11.65
C GLY A 745 -14.50 25.20 10.20
N LEU A 746 -15.21 24.08 10.04
CA LEU A 746 -15.56 23.47 8.77
C LEU A 746 -17.06 23.59 8.51
N TYR A 747 -17.44 23.89 7.28
CA TYR A 747 -18.84 23.91 6.85
C TYR A 747 -19.02 22.98 5.67
N ARG A 748 -20.22 22.42 5.52
CA ARG A 748 -20.66 21.70 4.34
C ARG A 748 -21.90 22.32 3.72
N THR A 749 -22.19 21.98 2.48
CA THR A 749 -23.50 22.24 1.87
C THR A 749 -24.62 21.66 2.74
N GLY A 750 -25.71 22.41 2.89
CA GLY A 750 -26.84 22.05 3.75
C GLY A 750 -27.63 20.83 3.27
N ASP A 751 -28.46 20.30 4.17
CA ASP A 751 -29.28 19.12 3.89
C ASP A 751 -30.25 19.37 2.74
N HIS A 752 -30.38 18.36 1.88
CA HIS A 752 -31.19 18.40 0.66
C HIS A 752 -30.88 19.56 -0.31
N ARG A 753 -29.72 20.21 -0.17
CA ARG A 753 -29.24 21.24 -1.10
C ARG A 753 -28.32 20.64 -2.15
N ASP A 754 -28.14 21.40 -3.23
CA ASP A 754 -27.23 21.07 -4.32
C ASP A 754 -26.46 22.33 -4.71
N ILE A 755 -25.16 22.33 -4.44
CA ILE A 755 -24.32 23.49 -4.69
C ILE A 755 -24.19 23.82 -6.19
N ARG A 756 -24.48 22.87 -7.09
CA ARG A 756 -24.41 23.06 -8.55
C ARG A 756 -25.59 23.87 -9.07
N PHE A 757 -26.73 23.81 -8.37
CA PHE A 757 -27.97 24.50 -8.77
C PHE A 757 -28.34 25.68 -7.89
N ALA A 758 -27.64 25.90 -6.77
CA ALA A 758 -27.85 27.10 -5.96
C ALA A 758 -27.61 28.38 -6.78
N HIS A 759 -28.50 29.36 -6.62
CA HIS A 759 -28.45 30.67 -7.26
C HIS A 759 -27.95 31.78 -6.33
N SER A 760 -27.80 31.48 -5.03
CA SER A 760 -27.30 32.40 -4.02
C SER A 760 -26.66 31.65 -2.86
N SER A 761 -25.89 32.36 -2.04
CA SER A 761 -25.23 31.78 -0.86
C SER A 761 -26.21 31.30 0.21
N ALA A 762 -27.39 31.92 0.30
CA ALA A 762 -28.46 31.51 1.21
C ALA A 762 -29.07 30.16 0.83
N GLU A 763 -29.16 29.84 -0.47
CA GLU A 763 -29.71 28.57 -0.96
C GLU A 763 -28.78 27.38 -0.70
N VAL A 764 -27.47 27.61 -0.56
CA VAL A 764 -26.50 26.57 -0.19
C VAL A 764 -26.75 26.09 1.25
N ALA A 765 -27.30 26.97 2.11
CA ALA A 765 -27.63 26.69 3.51
C ALA A 765 -26.48 26.02 4.28
N TRP A 766 -25.31 26.66 4.28
CA TRP A 766 -24.09 26.15 4.90
C TRP A 766 -24.33 25.63 6.33
N THR A 767 -23.96 24.38 6.56
CA THR A 767 -24.11 23.68 7.84
C THR A 767 -22.74 23.41 8.44
N ALA A 768 -22.53 23.76 9.70
CA ALA A 768 -21.26 23.51 10.39
C ALA A 768 -21.04 21.99 10.57
N VAL A 769 -19.81 21.55 10.40
CA VAL A 769 -19.39 20.16 10.67
C VAL A 769 -18.74 20.12 12.04
N GLU A 770 -19.25 19.26 12.91
CA GLU A 770 -18.66 19.05 14.23
C GLU A 770 -17.29 18.38 14.11
N LEU A 771 -16.25 19.04 14.63
CA LEU A 771 -14.88 18.53 14.54
C LEU A 771 -14.50 17.67 15.75
N GLY A 772 -15.24 17.71 16.86
CA GLY A 772 -14.89 17.04 18.13
C GLY A 772 -13.63 17.60 18.80
N GLY A 773 -13.71 18.09 20.04
CA GLY A 773 -12.56 18.64 20.77
C GLY A 773 -12.24 20.11 20.43
N ASP A 774 -10.99 20.54 20.64
CA ASP A 774 -10.57 21.93 20.44
C ASP A 774 -10.66 22.34 18.94
N GLU A 775 -11.37 23.44 18.66
CA GLU A 775 -11.50 24.01 17.32
C GLU A 775 -10.35 24.97 17.03
N TYR A 776 -9.38 24.53 16.23
CA TYR A 776 -8.36 25.41 15.65
C TYR A 776 -8.71 25.78 14.21
N ALA A 777 -8.03 26.80 13.69
CA ALA A 777 -8.13 27.19 12.29
C ALA A 777 -7.78 26.00 11.38
N ILE A 778 -8.64 25.74 10.40
CA ILE A 778 -8.38 24.74 9.37
C ILE A 778 -7.45 25.37 8.36
N VAL A 779 -6.29 24.78 8.17
CA VAL A 779 -5.25 25.30 7.28
C VAL A 779 -5.32 24.68 5.89
N HIS A 780 -5.82 23.45 5.78
CA HIS A 780 -5.90 22.72 4.52
C HIS A 780 -6.95 21.60 4.57
N LEU A 781 -7.56 21.32 3.43
CA LEU A 781 -8.39 20.13 3.19
C LEU A 781 -7.72 19.25 2.15
N ASP A 782 -7.66 17.95 2.45
CA ASP A 782 -7.24 16.93 1.48
C ASP A 782 -8.29 15.83 1.38
N ALA A 783 -8.36 15.13 0.26
CA ALA A 783 -9.36 14.10 0.03
C ALA A 783 -8.84 12.90 -0.75
N ALA A 784 -9.23 11.72 -0.28
CA ALA A 784 -9.02 10.45 -0.96
C ALA A 784 -10.36 9.92 -1.48
N SER A 785 -10.40 9.52 -2.75
CA SER A 785 -11.57 8.96 -3.41
C SER A 785 -11.18 7.71 -4.21
N THR A 786 -12.17 6.95 -4.69
CA THR A 786 -11.90 5.77 -5.52
C THR A 786 -11.11 6.11 -6.79
N THR A 787 -11.34 7.26 -7.43
CA THR A 787 -10.54 7.74 -8.57
C THR A 787 -9.22 8.39 -8.12
N GLY A 788 -9.12 8.69 -6.83
CA GLY A 788 -8.09 9.47 -6.17
C GLY A 788 -8.09 10.95 -6.57
N LEU A 789 -9.14 11.43 -7.21
CA LEU A 789 -9.37 12.85 -7.44
C LEU A 789 -10.22 13.42 -6.29
N ALA A 790 -9.80 14.55 -5.72
CA ALA A 790 -10.51 15.19 -4.61
C ALA A 790 -11.96 15.56 -4.99
N ILE A 791 -12.20 15.87 -6.27
CA ILE A 791 -13.52 16.23 -6.82
C ILE A 791 -14.50 15.06 -6.83
N ASP A 792 -14.03 13.84 -6.59
CA ASP A 792 -14.85 12.62 -6.55
C ASP A 792 -15.02 12.08 -5.12
N VAL A 793 -14.62 12.84 -4.09
CA VAL A 793 -14.73 12.39 -2.68
C VAL A 793 -16.16 12.06 -2.26
N ALA A 794 -17.18 12.62 -2.93
CA ALA A 794 -18.58 12.33 -2.69
C ALA A 794 -19.26 11.56 -3.84
N ARG A 795 -18.49 10.91 -4.72
CA ARG A 795 -18.96 10.05 -5.81
C ARG A 795 -18.44 8.62 -5.67
N TYR A 796 -18.98 7.70 -6.46
CA TYR A 796 -18.46 6.33 -6.62
C TYR A 796 -18.37 5.54 -5.31
N GLY A 797 -19.29 5.75 -4.38
CA GLY A 797 -19.27 5.17 -3.03
C GLY A 797 -18.69 6.09 -1.95
N GLY A 798 -18.25 7.28 -2.34
CA GLY A 798 -17.67 8.29 -1.46
C GLY A 798 -16.24 7.97 -1.03
N GLY A 799 -15.64 8.85 -0.25
CA GLY A 799 -14.21 8.83 0.07
C GLY A 799 -13.92 9.19 1.52
N ASN A 800 -12.69 9.64 1.77
CA ASN A 800 -12.29 10.24 3.03
C ASN A 800 -11.85 11.69 2.84
N LEU A 801 -12.22 12.54 3.80
CA LEU A 801 -11.80 13.93 3.91
C LEU A 801 -10.82 14.05 5.08
N TYR A 802 -9.67 14.67 4.83
CA TYR A 802 -8.66 14.97 5.83
C TYR A 802 -8.68 16.47 6.12
N VAL A 803 -8.95 16.82 7.37
CA VAL A 803 -9.06 18.19 7.84
C VAL A 803 -7.83 18.50 8.67
N ILE A 804 -6.96 19.34 8.14
CA ILE A 804 -5.70 19.70 8.80
C ILE A 804 -5.94 21.00 9.56
N GLN A 805 -5.78 20.93 10.88
CA GLN A 805 -5.91 22.06 11.79
C GLN A 805 -4.54 22.48 12.31
N GLY A 806 -4.30 23.78 12.38
CA GLY A 806 -3.03 24.33 12.87
C GLY A 806 -3.24 25.48 13.86
N TYR A 807 -2.50 25.47 14.96
CA TYR A 807 -2.49 26.59 15.90
C TYR A 807 -1.07 27.04 16.25
N PRO A 808 -0.58 28.13 15.61
CA PRO A 808 0.77 28.65 15.84
C PRO A 808 1.06 28.98 17.31
N GLY A 809 0.04 29.40 18.08
CA GLY A 809 0.21 29.78 19.48
C GLY A 809 0.53 28.62 20.44
N ARG A 810 0.13 27.38 20.10
CA ARG A 810 0.55 26.17 20.84
C ARG A 810 1.69 25.43 20.15
N ASN A 811 2.05 25.86 18.94
CA ASN A 811 2.97 25.13 18.09
C ASN A 811 2.47 23.68 17.97
N ASP A 812 1.21 23.51 17.58
CA ASP A 812 0.55 22.21 17.50
C ASP A 812 -0.32 22.14 16.24
N GLY A 813 -0.50 20.93 15.71
CA GLY A 813 -1.28 20.65 14.52
C GLY A 813 -1.96 19.30 14.65
N THR A 814 -3.20 19.20 14.20
CA THR A 814 -3.99 17.96 14.26
C THR A 814 -4.58 17.65 12.90
N ILE A 815 -4.67 16.38 12.57
CA ILE A 815 -5.33 15.88 11.35
C ILE A 815 -6.55 15.11 11.82
N LYS A 816 -7.71 15.45 11.26
CA LYS A 816 -8.96 14.73 11.50
C LYS A 816 -9.43 14.10 10.22
N ARG A 817 -9.74 12.81 10.27
CA ARG A 817 -10.24 12.06 9.12
C ARG A 817 -11.76 11.89 9.24
N PHE A 818 -12.46 12.14 8.14
CA PHE A 818 -13.89 11.94 8.03
C PHE A 818 -14.18 10.98 6.88
N SER A 819 -15.20 10.15 7.03
CA SER A 819 -15.83 9.46 5.91
C SER A 819 -16.85 10.36 5.25
N VAL A 820 -16.83 10.41 3.93
CA VAL A 820 -17.79 11.15 3.10
C VAL A 820 -18.63 10.16 2.30
N GLY A 821 -19.96 10.20 2.41
CA GLY A 821 -20.86 9.35 1.65
C GLY A 821 -21.04 9.78 0.19
N ASP A 822 -21.61 8.90 -0.64
CA ASP A 822 -21.90 9.18 -2.05
C ASP A 822 -23.18 10.04 -2.18
N VAL A 823 -23.03 11.28 -2.65
CA VAL A 823 -24.15 12.21 -2.88
C VAL A 823 -24.62 12.23 -4.33
N ALA A 824 -23.96 11.53 -5.26
CA ALA A 824 -24.41 11.47 -6.64
C ALA A 824 -25.78 10.74 -6.69
N ALA A 825 -25.86 9.60 -6.01
CA ALA A 825 -27.07 8.78 -5.93
C ALA A 825 -28.02 9.11 -4.77
N THR A 826 -27.57 9.89 -3.77
CA THR A 826 -28.37 10.19 -2.55
C THR A 826 -28.52 11.69 -2.32
N SER A 827 -29.36 12.08 -1.35
CA SER A 827 -29.46 13.47 -0.90
C SER A 827 -28.48 13.75 0.24
N ILE A 828 -27.94 14.97 0.31
CA ILE A 828 -27.15 15.43 1.45
C ILE A 828 -27.99 15.37 2.73
N ASN A 829 -27.45 14.76 3.78
CA ASN A 829 -28.03 14.69 5.13
C ASN A 829 -26.90 14.72 6.18
N GLU A 830 -27.25 14.71 7.46
CA GLU A 830 -26.30 14.72 8.58
C GLU A 830 -25.32 13.55 8.59
N GLN A 831 -25.70 12.39 8.05
CA GLN A 831 -24.87 11.18 8.02
C GLN A 831 -23.87 11.16 6.86
N ILE A 832 -23.89 12.16 5.98
CA ILE A 832 -23.00 12.20 4.81
C ILE A 832 -21.53 12.38 5.20
N ILE A 833 -21.27 12.99 6.35
CA ILE A 833 -19.93 13.19 6.87
C ILE A 833 -19.87 12.68 8.31
N THR A 834 -18.98 11.73 8.56
CA THR A 834 -18.82 11.11 9.89
C THR A 834 -17.36 11.03 10.23
N ILE A 835 -16.98 11.39 11.45
CA ILE A 835 -15.59 11.27 11.91
C ILE A 835 -15.16 9.78 11.89
N VAL A 836 -13.95 9.51 11.43
CA VAL A 836 -13.35 8.17 11.49
C VAL A 836 -12.67 8.00 12.86
N PRO A 837 -12.87 6.87 13.55
CA PRO A 837 -12.24 6.61 14.85
C PRO A 837 -10.76 6.22 14.67
N ASP A 838 -9.89 7.23 14.72
CA ASP A 838 -8.43 7.15 14.58
C ASP A 838 -7.69 7.23 15.92
#